data_AF-A0A2D5JMA9-F1
#
_entry.id   AF-A0A2D5JMA9-F1
#
_cell.length_a   1.000
_cell.length_b   1.000
_cell.length_c   1.000
_cell.angle_alpha   90.00
_cell.angle_beta   90.00
_cell.angle_gamma   90.00
#
_symmetry.space_group_name_H-M   'P 1'
#
loop_
_entity.id
_entity.type
_entity.pdbx_description
1 polymer ?
#
loop_
_entity_poly.entity_id
_entity_poly.type
_entity_poly.pdbx_seq_one_letter_code
_entity_poly.pdbx_strand_id
1 'polypeptide(L)'
;MEVFPRDGRVQLNRNRNLKLNGNISVGNFDFIGVDLLFDYNSYKLDLIEIDTLKMVASKELIDNYNYLYNIGGDLLINSPRNRSSSKLLPNYPYFVSDKSTKIFFSMPDDYGYEYDSSFYFSIDQFRIDSLDKATLPKFEFPGTFYSNNIFDPLEAKLVTMPDNSFGFNLDLDKSGLPAYKNKINVYENIKVDSTGLYASGSFKYNQLTIFSDKIRLFPDSASGFSDKAFIYNGYSKTKAINYPDMELSNSEFSFYNFSEDYIHLRHDSSSSKSKNSNSFFTAFEQSIEVEGDLWVSNKYLKSEGKLIYNNSFFISDEFLFDSKKINSKLSDVRLNHKLYKSHFLESDNTALTVDIINQKISLDTEYIEDENFYLPFNNTHTSMNHVEWDIQNEEVHLSNKTKSNFLASFYPNNNAFNNWSVSSESGKIDLKTKFLDLIGVDELQISDAYILPNKRKVRVGEDFKVLDLNDSEILLDTINEFHKFIKSTVVINSKNDFSGSGIYEYVNFNEDTFNIPFSEFALIEFYEDSGLKRETSFSSGVVKKDKPILMEPGFNFFGKIELFANKEQLLFNGKIIPSEIRNFDESRAISYNNYFAPGDELSINISEQDNFYSSSISKKNNSLFFDFFNNPVEKMSLVFFNPNGLLSYDSYDKTYLIETSEKREQEVYNGNSLLFKPYDQEVSFEGKVNLVDNDNNFKIYSSMSANSKLDSMKISSDGVHIIDVNIRKSLINKIGDLFFESIENYGAGIAHDNEQDLLIRLSDLTGNEKITIYENSILSSYKSLIEADPIINSFFVFPNTKLNWSPSNNSWYNSSVINLSNIGGLDINASMDGFFEITYLNDYDYIFSLFLQPSPELWLYISYDRNTLSIVSSNTDLNTDFGEITLSRGKYVDIELSNEDDVLSYVNNFRLKYFNIKEPYNLLSPSDTFLEDEIFKTISDDDDDGF
;
A
#
# COMPACT_ATOMS: atom_id res chain seq x y z
N MET A 1 93.40 -56.27 -18.21
CA MET A 1 92.72 -56.77 -17.00
C MET A 1 93.65 -56.58 -15.84
N GLU A 2 93.16 -55.89 -14.81
CA GLU A 2 93.87 -55.61 -13.57
C GLU A 2 93.08 -56.21 -12.41
N VAL A 3 93.77 -56.77 -11.43
CA VAL A 3 93.14 -57.37 -10.25
C VAL A 3 93.74 -56.71 -9.00
N PHE A 4 92.88 -56.26 -8.10
CA PHE A 4 93.22 -55.51 -6.90
C PHE A 4 92.75 -56.28 -5.66
N PRO A 5 93.60 -57.13 -5.04
CA PRO A 5 93.23 -57.90 -3.85
C PRO A 5 92.91 -56.99 -2.66
N ARG A 6 91.75 -57.17 -2.03
CA ARG A 6 91.25 -56.32 -0.93
C ARG A 6 92.17 -56.38 0.31
N ASP A 7 92.69 -57.57 0.62
CA ASP A 7 93.55 -57.82 1.79
C ASP A 7 95.05 -57.90 1.43
N GLY A 8 95.43 -57.55 0.20
CA GLY A 8 96.81 -57.68 -0.30
C GLY A 8 97.33 -59.12 -0.38
N ARG A 9 96.44 -60.13 -0.28
CA ARG A 9 96.79 -61.56 -0.27
C ARG A 9 96.13 -62.28 -1.45
N VAL A 10 96.83 -63.25 -2.02
CA VAL A 10 96.33 -64.15 -3.08
C VAL A 10 96.66 -65.58 -2.67
N GLN A 11 95.68 -66.48 -2.75
CA GLN A 11 95.86 -67.90 -2.43
C GLN A 11 96.12 -68.70 -3.71
N LEU A 12 97.30 -69.32 -3.82
CA LEU A 12 97.65 -70.22 -4.91
C LEU A 12 97.31 -71.67 -4.53
N ASN A 13 96.46 -72.31 -5.32
CA ASN A 13 96.04 -73.70 -5.15
C ASN A 13 96.77 -74.63 -6.15
N ARG A 14 96.58 -75.95 -6.00
CA ARG A 14 97.07 -76.94 -6.97
C ARG A 14 96.56 -76.61 -8.38
N ASN A 15 97.29 -77.04 -9.41
CA ASN A 15 97.02 -76.78 -10.83
C ASN A 15 97.07 -75.30 -11.26
N ARG A 16 97.78 -74.45 -10.49
CA ARG A 16 97.93 -73.01 -10.77
C ARG A 16 96.61 -72.22 -10.65
N ASN A 17 95.63 -72.77 -9.94
CA ASN A 17 94.37 -72.07 -9.65
C ASN A 17 94.63 -70.99 -8.60
N LEU A 18 93.95 -69.85 -8.72
CA LEU A 18 94.08 -68.73 -7.78
C LEU A 18 92.73 -68.47 -7.12
N LYS A 19 92.74 -68.24 -5.80
CA LYS A 19 91.59 -67.68 -5.09
C LYS A 19 91.96 -66.30 -4.53
N LEU A 20 91.10 -65.30 -4.74
CA LEU A 20 91.29 -63.96 -4.19
C LEU A 20 89.95 -63.26 -3.98
N ASN A 21 89.90 -62.40 -2.96
CA ASN A 21 88.83 -61.44 -2.77
C ASN A 21 89.35 -60.05 -3.11
N GLY A 22 88.64 -59.30 -3.95
CA GLY A 22 89.13 -58.00 -4.43
C GLY A 22 88.31 -57.41 -5.56
N ASN A 23 88.87 -56.37 -6.20
CA ASN A 23 88.25 -55.74 -7.36
C ASN A 23 88.95 -56.21 -8.65
N ILE A 24 88.22 -56.24 -9.75
CA ILE A 24 88.74 -56.61 -11.07
C ILE A 24 88.35 -55.50 -12.04
N SER A 25 89.32 -54.98 -12.79
CA SER A 25 89.06 -54.02 -13.87
C SER A 25 89.39 -54.65 -15.22
N VAL A 26 88.42 -54.66 -16.13
CA VAL A 26 88.55 -55.18 -17.51
C VAL A 26 88.01 -54.14 -18.47
N GLY A 27 88.91 -53.41 -19.14
CA GLY A 27 88.52 -52.37 -20.09
C GLY A 27 87.70 -51.27 -19.41
N ASN A 28 86.43 -51.14 -19.79
CA ASN A 28 85.47 -50.17 -19.25
C ASN A 28 84.58 -50.75 -18.14
N PHE A 29 84.91 -51.92 -17.60
CA PHE A 29 84.11 -52.62 -16.59
C PHE A 29 84.91 -52.82 -15.31
N ASP A 30 84.39 -52.32 -14.19
CA ASP A 30 84.94 -52.52 -12.86
C ASP A 30 84.01 -53.43 -12.05
N PHE A 31 84.48 -54.64 -11.75
CA PHE A 31 83.83 -55.58 -10.84
C PHE A 31 84.38 -55.32 -9.44
N ILE A 32 83.53 -54.83 -8.54
CA ILE A 32 83.89 -54.42 -7.19
C ILE A 32 83.46 -55.51 -6.20
N GLY A 33 84.31 -55.81 -5.22
CA GLY A 33 83.98 -56.71 -4.11
C GLY A 33 83.72 -58.15 -4.55
N VAL A 34 84.61 -58.71 -5.36
CA VAL A 34 84.45 -60.02 -5.99
C VAL A 34 85.10 -61.13 -5.16
N ASP A 35 84.41 -62.25 -4.92
CA ASP A 35 85.03 -63.54 -4.53
C ASP A 35 85.37 -64.31 -5.82
N LEU A 36 86.66 -64.29 -6.18
CA LEU A 36 87.16 -64.81 -7.44
C LEU A 36 87.91 -66.13 -7.28
N LEU A 37 87.59 -67.08 -8.17
CA LEU A 37 88.33 -68.31 -8.39
C LEU A 37 88.82 -68.39 -9.84
N PHE A 38 90.13 -68.27 -10.05
CA PHE A 38 90.76 -68.52 -11.34
C PHE A 38 91.03 -70.01 -11.53
N ASP A 39 90.46 -70.60 -12.58
CA ASP A 39 90.79 -71.94 -13.05
C ASP A 39 91.74 -71.86 -14.25
N TYR A 40 92.98 -72.30 -14.05
CA TYR A 40 94.01 -72.26 -15.08
C TYR A 40 93.71 -73.20 -16.27
N ASN A 41 92.97 -74.30 -16.04
CA ASN A 41 92.69 -75.29 -17.08
C ASN A 41 91.64 -74.79 -18.07
N SER A 42 90.55 -74.22 -17.56
CA SER A 42 89.49 -73.61 -18.38
C SER A 42 89.79 -72.16 -18.76
N TYR A 43 90.85 -71.56 -18.20
CA TYR A 43 91.30 -70.20 -18.48
C TYR A 43 90.18 -69.15 -18.29
N LYS A 44 89.39 -69.34 -17.23
CA LYS A 44 88.29 -68.45 -16.80
C LYS A 44 88.44 -68.04 -15.34
N LEU A 45 87.87 -66.90 -15.00
CA LEU A 45 87.63 -66.45 -13.63
C LEU A 45 86.17 -66.74 -13.30
N ASP A 46 85.95 -67.60 -12.32
CA ASP A 46 84.64 -67.85 -11.73
C ASP A 46 84.42 -66.77 -10.65
N LEU A 47 83.45 -65.89 -10.88
CA LEU A 47 83.10 -64.76 -10.03
C LEU A 47 81.85 -65.14 -9.22
N ILE A 48 82.06 -65.80 -8.08
CA ILE A 48 81.00 -66.46 -7.28
C ILE A 48 79.96 -65.44 -6.82
N GLU A 49 80.44 -64.27 -6.39
CA GLU A 49 79.65 -63.14 -5.94
C GLU A 49 80.41 -61.85 -6.26
N ILE A 50 79.68 -60.85 -6.75
CA ILE A 50 80.17 -59.51 -7.09
C ILE A 50 79.25 -58.52 -6.38
N ASP A 51 79.81 -57.65 -5.53
CA ASP A 51 79.05 -56.60 -4.84
C ASP A 51 78.43 -55.62 -5.85
N THR A 52 79.22 -55.15 -6.82
CA THR A 52 78.77 -54.17 -7.83
C THR A 52 79.57 -54.31 -9.13
N LEU A 53 78.89 -54.29 -10.27
CA LEU A 53 79.52 -54.07 -11.59
C LEU A 53 79.26 -52.64 -12.03
N LYS A 54 80.34 -51.88 -12.19
CA LYS A 54 80.33 -50.51 -12.71
C LYS A 54 80.75 -50.52 -14.17
N MET A 55 79.97 -49.87 -15.03
CA MET A 55 80.30 -49.69 -16.45
C MET A 55 80.65 -48.22 -16.73
N VAL A 56 81.89 -47.95 -17.14
CA VAL A 56 82.45 -46.60 -17.25
C VAL A 56 82.51 -46.14 -18.71
N ALA A 57 81.62 -45.21 -19.08
CA ALA A 57 81.49 -44.68 -20.45
C ALA A 57 82.63 -43.74 -20.89
N SER A 58 83.20 -42.97 -19.96
CA SER A 58 84.35 -42.10 -20.18
C SER A 58 85.01 -41.81 -18.83
N LYS A 59 86.34 -41.76 -18.78
CA LYS A 59 87.10 -41.52 -17.53
C LYS A 59 87.02 -40.07 -17.02
N GLU A 60 86.42 -39.15 -17.79
CA GLU A 60 86.36 -37.71 -17.48
C GLU A 60 84.96 -37.17 -17.17
N LEU A 61 83.92 -38.02 -17.10
CA LEU A 61 82.55 -37.59 -16.80
C LEU A 61 82.06 -38.19 -15.47
N ILE A 62 81.28 -37.39 -14.75
CA ILE A 62 80.58 -37.74 -13.50
C ILE A 62 79.85 -39.08 -13.67
N ASP A 63 79.92 -39.92 -12.63
CA ASP A 63 79.42 -41.29 -12.57
C ASP A 63 77.95 -41.43 -13.00
N ASN A 64 77.70 -41.63 -14.29
CA ASN A 64 76.35 -41.96 -14.78
C ASN A 64 75.97 -43.39 -14.38
N TYR A 65 74.72 -43.53 -13.92
CA TYR A 65 74.05 -44.64 -13.21
C TYR A 65 74.08 -46.03 -13.87
N ASN A 66 75.26 -46.58 -14.11
CA ASN A 66 75.42 -47.92 -14.68
C ASN A 66 75.99 -48.90 -13.65
N TYR A 67 75.29 -49.01 -12.52
CA TYR A 67 75.61 -49.93 -11.44
C TYR A 67 74.66 -51.12 -11.46
N LEU A 68 75.21 -52.30 -11.72
CA LEU A 68 74.47 -53.54 -11.57
C LEU A 68 74.84 -54.16 -10.22
N TYR A 69 73.83 -54.71 -9.54
CA TYR A 69 73.93 -55.34 -8.23
C TYR A 69 73.45 -56.79 -8.30
N ASN A 70 73.82 -57.59 -7.30
CA ASN A 70 73.47 -59.01 -7.19
C ASN A 70 73.92 -59.81 -8.43
N ILE A 71 75.22 -59.75 -8.74
CA ILE A 71 75.81 -60.37 -9.93
C ILE A 71 76.70 -61.54 -9.53
N GLY A 72 76.65 -62.60 -10.32
CA GLY A 72 77.62 -63.69 -10.32
C GLY A 72 77.80 -64.19 -11.74
N GLY A 73 78.90 -64.89 -12.01
CA GLY A 73 79.10 -65.57 -13.27
C GLY A 73 80.55 -65.81 -13.66
N ASP A 74 80.75 -66.16 -14.92
CA ASP A 74 82.05 -66.53 -15.47
C ASP A 74 82.63 -65.40 -16.34
N LEU A 75 83.82 -64.91 -15.99
CA LEU A 75 84.63 -64.05 -16.87
C LEU A 75 85.67 -64.90 -17.60
N LEU A 76 85.46 -65.13 -18.89
CA LEU A 76 86.37 -65.89 -19.73
C LEU A 76 87.43 -64.97 -20.33
N ILE A 77 88.68 -65.17 -19.92
CA ILE A 77 89.81 -64.33 -20.32
C ILE A 77 90.18 -64.54 -21.79
N ASN A 78 90.28 -65.81 -22.22
CA ASN A 78 90.57 -66.23 -23.60
C ASN A 78 90.13 -67.69 -23.79
N SER A 79 90.26 -68.25 -24.99
CA SER A 79 90.08 -69.69 -25.22
C SER A 79 91.13 -70.51 -24.44
N PRO A 80 90.78 -71.66 -23.83
CA PRO A 80 91.74 -72.53 -23.13
C PRO A 80 92.94 -72.98 -23.97
N ARG A 81 92.82 -72.96 -25.30
CA ARG A 81 93.88 -73.31 -26.27
C ARG A 81 94.72 -72.09 -26.73
N ASN A 82 94.42 -70.89 -26.23
CA ASN A 82 95.04 -69.61 -26.62
C ASN A 82 95.53 -68.81 -25.41
N ARG A 83 96.05 -69.48 -24.37
CA ARG A 83 96.46 -68.85 -23.10
C ARG A 83 97.62 -67.84 -23.21
N SER A 84 98.38 -67.91 -24.31
CA SER A 84 99.45 -66.95 -24.63
C SER A 84 98.99 -65.82 -25.56
N SER A 85 97.69 -65.75 -25.89
CA SER A 85 97.09 -64.76 -26.77
C SER A 85 97.74 -64.65 -28.16
N SER A 86 98.22 -65.76 -28.72
CA SER A 86 98.88 -65.78 -30.04
C SER A 86 97.91 -65.61 -31.20
N LYS A 87 96.62 -65.91 -31.00
CA LYS A 87 95.53 -65.59 -31.92
C LYS A 87 94.66 -64.48 -31.35
N LEU A 88 94.34 -63.48 -32.15
CA LEU A 88 93.34 -62.48 -31.81
C LEU A 88 91.94 -63.11 -31.93
N LEU A 89 91.22 -63.24 -30.82
CA LEU A 89 89.84 -63.71 -30.79
C LEU A 89 88.94 -62.53 -30.42
N PRO A 90 88.15 -61.97 -31.36
CA PRO A 90 87.44 -60.70 -31.16
C PRO A 90 86.44 -60.69 -29.98
N ASN A 91 85.89 -61.85 -29.60
CA ASN A 91 84.84 -61.95 -28.60
C ASN A 91 85.37 -62.16 -27.18
N TYR A 92 86.70 -62.24 -26.98
CA TYR A 92 87.32 -62.38 -25.65
C TYR A 92 88.03 -61.08 -25.26
N PRO A 93 88.08 -60.73 -23.96
CA PRO A 93 87.42 -61.39 -22.84
C PRO A 93 85.89 -61.18 -22.87
N TYR A 94 85.13 -62.16 -22.38
CA TYR A 94 83.66 -62.05 -22.23
C TYR A 94 83.17 -62.50 -20.86
N PHE A 95 82.12 -61.87 -20.37
CA PHE A 95 81.45 -62.17 -19.12
C PHE A 95 80.10 -62.83 -19.39
N VAL A 96 79.80 -63.92 -18.69
CA VAL A 96 78.50 -64.59 -18.69
C VAL A 96 77.95 -64.53 -17.28
N SER A 97 76.83 -63.84 -17.08
CA SER A 97 76.16 -63.84 -15.78
C SER A 97 75.30 -65.09 -15.62
N ASP A 98 75.43 -65.76 -14.47
CA ASP A 98 74.66 -66.96 -14.11
C ASP A 98 73.52 -66.67 -13.11
N LYS A 99 73.42 -65.42 -12.64
CA LYS A 99 72.36 -64.92 -11.74
C LYS A 99 71.56 -63.81 -12.42
N SER A 100 70.29 -63.65 -12.01
CA SER A 100 69.51 -62.45 -12.34
C SER A 100 70.09 -61.25 -11.59
N THR A 101 70.35 -60.17 -12.30
CA THR A 101 70.98 -58.96 -11.73
C THR A 101 69.95 -57.85 -11.57
N LYS A 102 70.27 -56.84 -10.77
CA LYS A 102 69.37 -55.70 -10.56
C LYS A 102 70.08 -54.39 -10.83
N ILE A 103 69.38 -53.45 -11.45
CA ILE A 103 69.77 -52.04 -11.50
C ILE A 103 68.72 -51.23 -10.76
N PHE A 104 69.16 -50.42 -9.81
CA PHE A 104 68.31 -49.45 -9.12
C PHE A 104 68.46 -48.12 -9.84
N PHE A 105 67.35 -47.46 -10.13
CA PHE A 105 67.39 -46.11 -10.68
C PHE A 105 67.49 -45.13 -9.51
N SER A 106 68.71 -44.80 -9.11
CA SER A 106 68.96 -43.81 -8.06
C SER A 106 68.61 -42.42 -8.59
N MET A 107 67.46 -41.86 -8.22
CA MET A 107 67.10 -40.49 -8.61
C MET A 107 67.83 -39.46 -7.73
N PRO A 108 68.14 -38.24 -8.23
CA PRO A 108 68.88 -37.22 -7.49
C PRO A 108 68.26 -36.84 -6.13
N ASP A 109 69.06 -36.29 -5.20
CA ASP A 109 68.63 -35.93 -3.83
C ASP A 109 67.49 -34.88 -3.78
N ASP A 110 67.28 -34.11 -4.86
CA ASP A 110 66.19 -33.12 -5.00
C ASP A 110 64.77 -33.75 -5.04
N TYR A 111 64.67 -35.08 -4.97
CA TYR A 111 63.48 -35.90 -5.23
C TYR A 111 62.83 -36.47 -3.94
N GLY A 112 63.35 -36.10 -2.75
CA GLY A 112 62.82 -36.51 -1.45
C GLY A 112 63.21 -37.95 -1.03
N TYR A 113 63.10 -38.25 0.27
CA TYR A 113 63.45 -39.57 0.86
C TYR A 113 62.54 -40.74 0.39
N GLU A 114 61.59 -40.49 -0.51
CA GLU A 114 60.47 -41.39 -0.87
C GLU A 114 60.73 -42.33 -2.06
N TYR A 115 61.99 -42.44 -2.49
CA TYR A 115 62.43 -43.42 -3.49
C TYR A 115 63.36 -44.46 -2.87
N ASP A 116 62.75 -45.54 -2.36
CA ASP A 116 63.41 -46.73 -1.80
C ASP A 116 63.97 -47.64 -2.91
N SER A 117 64.75 -48.63 -2.52
CA SER A 117 65.15 -49.85 -3.25
C SER A 117 63.99 -50.63 -3.93
N SER A 118 62.76 -50.13 -3.90
CA SER A 118 61.56 -50.67 -4.56
C SER A 118 61.41 -50.24 -6.02
N PHE A 119 62.28 -49.34 -6.52
CA PHE A 119 62.30 -48.89 -7.91
C PHE A 119 63.54 -49.44 -8.65
N TYR A 120 63.37 -50.55 -9.37
CA TYR A 120 64.49 -51.28 -9.98
C TYR A 120 64.09 -52.08 -11.21
N PHE A 121 65.07 -52.41 -12.04
CA PHE A 121 64.93 -53.33 -13.16
C PHE A 121 65.73 -54.60 -12.87
N SER A 122 65.07 -55.75 -12.91
CA SER A 122 65.68 -57.08 -12.79
C SER A 122 66.05 -57.57 -14.18
N ILE A 123 67.34 -57.72 -14.45
CA ILE A 123 67.89 -58.21 -15.71
C ILE A 123 68.05 -59.73 -15.63
N ASP A 124 67.60 -60.43 -16.67
CA ASP A 124 67.79 -61.89 -16.80
C ASP A 124 69.28 -62.26 -17.01
N GLN A 125 69.61 -63.54 -17.02
CA GLN A 125 70.98 -63.99 -17.32
C GLN A 125 71.46 -63.44 -18.67
N PHE A 126 72.59 -62.73 -18.69
CA PHE A 126 73.11 -62.06 -19.88
C PHE A 126 74.58 -62.40 -20.14
N ARG A 127 75.03 -62.12 -21.36
CA ARG A 127 76.43 -62.23 -21.77
C ARG A 127 76.92 -60.92 -22.38
N ILE A 128 78.07 -60.45 -21.92
CA ILE A 128 78.79 -59.29 -22.48
C ILE A 128 80.07 -59.81 -23.12
N ASP A 129 80.29 -59.56 -24.40
CA ASP A 129 81.54 -59.91 -25.08
C ASP A 129 82.45 -58.71 -25.35
N SER A 130 83.70 -59.00 -25.74
CA SER A 130 84.72 -57.98 -26.08
C SER A 130 84.93 -56.90 -24.99
N LEU A 131 85.07 -57.29 -23.71
CA LEU A 131 85.21 -56.33 -22.61
C LEU A 131 86.49 -55.45 -22.68
N ASP A 132 87.44 -55.78 -23.57
CA ASP A 132 88.69 -55.05 -23.76
C ASP A 132 88.64 -53.94 -24.83
N LYS A 133 87.50 -53.71 -25.48
CA LYS A 133 87.32 -52.62 -26.44
C LYS A 133 87.21 -51.25 -25.76
N ALA A 134 87.74 -50.22 -26.42
CA ALA A 134 87.77 -48.84 -25.90
C ALA A 134 86.38 -48.18 -25.81
N THR A 135 85.39 -48.66 -26.56
CA THR A 135 84.02 -48.13 -26.59
C THR A 135 83.05 -49.16 -26.02
N LEU A 136 82.14 -48.75 -25.12
CA LEU A 136 81.08 -49.64 -24.67
C LEU A 136 80.14 -50.02 -25.83
N PRO A 137 79.73 -51.29 -25.94
CA PRO A 137 78.68 -51.68 -26.86
C PRO A 137 77.34 -51.09 -26.42
N LYS A 138 76.40 -50.91 -27.36
CA LYS A 138 75.00 -50.64 -27.02
C LYS A 138 74.43 -51.91 -26.38
N PHE A 139 74.10 -51.84 -25.10
CA PHE A 139 73.53 -52.99 -24.41
C PHE A 139 72.01 -53.02 -24.58
N GLU A 140 71.49 -54.24 -24.70
CA GLU A 140 70.07 -54.54 -24.61
C GLU A 140 69.90 -55.73 -23.66
N PHE A 141 69.29 -55.50 -22.50
CA PHE A 141 69.07 -56.50 -21.49
C PHE A 141 67.56 -56.76 -21.30
N PRO A 142 67.04 -57.96 -21.61
CA PRO A 142 65.68 -58.32 -21.26
C PRO A 142 65.53 -58.45 -19.73
N GLY A 143 64.36 -58.10 -19.22
CA GLY A 143 64.07 -58.23 -17.80
C GLY A 143 62.72 -57.67 -17.38
N THR A 144 62.54 -57.51 -16.07
CA THR A 144 61.30 -57.04 -15.45
C THR A 144 61.54 -55.78 -14.63
N PHE A 145 60.72 -54.76 -14.86
CA PHE A 145 60.74 -53.48 -14.16
C PHE A 145 59.74 -53.45 -13.00
N TYR A 146 60.18 -52.96 -11.84
CA TYR A 146 59.41 -52.77 -10.62
C TYR A 146 59.38 -51.29 -10.26
N SER A 147 58.19 -50.72 -10.09
CA SER A 147 57.97 -49.27 -9.98
C SER A 147 57.25 -48.86 -8.68
N ASN A 148 57.56 -49.49 -7.54
CA ASN A 148 56.98 -49.15 -6.24
C ASN A 148 55.42 -49.06 -6.22
N ASN A 149 54.73 -50.03 -6.82
CA ASN A 149 53.26 -50.09 -6.96
C ASN A 149 52.61 -49.03 -7.86
N ILE A 150 53.39 -48.28 -8.66
CA ILE A 150 52.82 -47.47 -9.75
C ILE A 150 52.19 -48.42 -10.78
N PHE A 151 52.97 -49.36 -11.29
CA PHE A 151 52.54 -50.43 -12.19
C PHE A 151 52.75 -51.80 -11.55
N ASP A 152 51.97 -52.80 -11.98
CA ASP A 152 52.35 -54.20 -11.81
C ASP A 152 53.68 -54.49 -12.54
N PRO A 153 54.47 -55.50 -12.15
CA PRO A 153 55.78 -55.76 -12.76
C PRO A 153 55.72 -55.83 -14.29
N LEU A 154 56.55 -55.04 -14.98
CA LEU A 154 56.51 -54.87 -16.43
C LEU A 154 57.70 -55.55 -17.11
N GLU A 155 57.43 -56.45 -18.05
CA GLU A 155 58.48 -56.98 -18.93
C GLU A 155 58.93 -55.89 -19.92
N ALA A 156 60.22 -55.62 -19.97
CA ALA A 156 60.80 -54.60 -20.84
C ALA A 156 62.24 -54.95 -21.23
N LYS A 157 62.86 -54.11 -22.06
CA LYS A 157 64.28 -54.22 -22.44
C LYS A 157 65.04 -52.99 -21.99
N LEU A 158 66.00 -53.17 -21.09
CA LEU A 158 66.90 -52.13 -20.64
C LEU A 158 67.92 -51.84 -21.75
N VAL A 159 68.05 -50.58 -22.14
CA VAL A 159 68.94 -50.11 -23.20
C VAL A 159 69.85 -48.99 -22.72
N THR A 160 70.98 -48.80 -23.39
CA THR A 160 71.85 -47.65 -23.18
C THR A 160 71.24 -46.39 -23.85
N MET A 161 70.91 -45.39 -23.04
CA MET A 161 70.34 -44.10 -23.46
C MET A 161 71.40 -43.15 -24.07
N PRO A 162 71.00 -42.07 -24.77
CA PRO A 162 71.93 -41.11 -25.38
C PRO A 162 72.90 -40.43 -24.40
N ASP A 163 72.52 -40.31 -23.12
CA ASP A 163 73.35 -39.79 -22.03
C ASP A 163 74.26 -40.87 -21.39
N ASN A 164 74.32 -42.05 -22.02
CA ASN A 164 74.98 -43.27 -21.54
C ASN A 164 74.42 -43.85 -20.24
N SER A 165 73.26 -43.39 -19.75
CA SER A 165 72.56 -44.06 -18.64
C SER A 165 71.80 -45.30 -19.12
N PHE A 166 71.42 -46.18 -18.21
CA PHE A 166 70.46 -47.23 -18.51
C PHE A 166 69.02 -46.74 -18.34
N GLY A 167 68.16 -47.19 -19.24
CA GLY A 167 66.72 -46.92 -19.19
C GLY A 167 65.97 -47.86 -20.11
N PHE A 168 64.67 -47.65 -20.30
CA PHE A 168 63.92 -48.34 -21.33
C PHE A 168 62.86 -47.45 -21.96
N ASN A 169 62.39 -47.87 -23.12
CA ASN A 169 61.28 -47.26 -23.84
C ASN A 169 60.32 -48.38 -24.27
N LEU A 170 59.11 -48.38 -23.72
CA LEU A 170 58.11 -49.43 -23.88
C LEU A 170 56.85 -48.87 -24.52
N ASP A 171 56.59 -49.26 -25.77
CA ASP A 171 55.32 -48.94 -26.43
C ASP A 171 54.21 -49.82 -25.87
N LEU A 172 53.07 -49.20 -25.55
CA LEU A 172 51.90 -49.86 -24.96
C LEU A 172 50.90 -50.28 -26.05
N ASP A 173 50.18 -51.37 -25.77
CA ASP A 173 49.06 -51.80 -26.58
C ASP A 173 47.88 -50.82 -26.49
N LYS A 174 46.93 -50.95 -27.43
CA LYS A 174 45.73 -50.08 -27.50
C LYS A 174 44.85 -50.11 -26.25
N SER A 175 44.96 -51.14 -25.39
CA SER A 175 44.24 -51.20 -24.12
C SER A 175 44.80 -50.28 -23.04
N GLY A 176 46.02 -49.74 -23.25
CA GLY A 176 46.77 -49.02 -22.22
C GLY A 176 47.28 -49.94 -21.11
N LEU A 177 47.89 -49.33 -20.10
CA LEU A 177 48.42 -49.98 -18.91
C LEU A 177 47.83 -49.35 -17.64
N PRO A 178 47.22 -50.13 -16.74
CA PRO A 178 46.67 -49.60 -15.50
C PRO A 178 47.79 -49.19 -14.53
N ALA A 179 47.60 -48.04 -13.87
CA ALA A 179 48.49 -47.55 -12.83
C ALA A 179 47.75 -47.24 -11.52
N TYR A 180 48.49 -47.23 -10.41
CA TYR A 180 48.00 -46.95 -9.06
C TYR A 180 46.78 -47.78 -8.68
N LYS A 181 46.88 -49.12 -8.79
CA LYS A 181 45.80 -50.08 -8.51
C LYS A 181 44.52 -49.81 -9.33
N ASN A 182 44.67 -49.59 -10.65
CA ASN A 182 43.58 -49.31 -11.59
C ASN A 182 42.85 -47.96 -11.37
N LYS A 183 43.44 -47.01 -10.62
CA LYS A 183 42.88 -45.66 -10.48
C LYS A 183 42.97 -44.90 -11.80
N ILE A 184 44.14 -44.96 -12.45
CA ILE A 184 44.37 -44.40 -13.78
C ILE A 184 44.75 -45.49 -14.79
N ASN A 185 44.62 -45.18 -16.09
CA ASN A 185 45.14 -46.00 -17.18
C ASN A 185 45.99 -45.11 -18.09
N VAL A 186 47.27 -45.45 -18.31
CA VAL A 186 48.17 -44.71 -19.22
C VAL A 186 48.19 -45.37 -20.59
N TYR A 187 48.42 -44.59 -21.65
CA TYR A 187 48.42 -45.08 -23.03
C TYR A 187 49.73 -44.74 -23.75
N GLU A 188 49.87 -45.26 -24.97
CA GLU A 188 50.97 -45.02 -25.92
C GLU A 188 52.35 -45.52 -25.49
N ASN A 189 52.99 -44.92 -24.50
CA ASN A 189 54.40 -45.23 -24.22
C ASN A 189 54.82 -44.95 -22.77
N ILE A 190 55.70 -45.80 -22.25
CA ILE A 190 56.37 -45.65 -20.95
C ILE A 190 57.88 -45.59 -21.17
N LYS A 191 58.50 -44.57 -20.58
CA LYS A 191 59.94 -44.35 -20.63
C LYS A 191 60.52 -44.21 -19.24
N VAL A 192 61.62 -44.90 -18.98
CA VAL A 192 62.47 -44.68 -17.79
C VAL A 192 63.84 -44.23 -18.25
N ASP A 193 64.33 -43.11 -17.72
CA ASP A 193 65.69 -42.63 -17.93
C ASP A 193 66.29 -42.09 -16.61
N SER A 194 67.49 -41.51 -16.68
CA SER A 194 68.21 -40.92 -15.54
C SER A 194 67.44 -39.81 -14.81
N THR A 195 66.37 -39.26 -15.41
CA THR A 195 65.58 -38.17 -14.84
C THR A 195 64.23 -38.61 -14.26
N GLY A 196 63.78 -39.86 -14.51
CA GLY A 196 62.55 -40.36 -13.93
C GLY A 196 61.78 -41.38 -14.76
N LEU A 197 60.58 -41.71 -14.27
CA LEU A 197 59.55 -42.47 -14.96
C LEU A 197 58.57 -41.52 -15.63
N TYR A 198 58.39 -41.71 -16.93
CA TYR A 198 57.49 -40.92 -17.75
C TYR A 198 56.53 -41.80 -18.52
N ALA A 199 55.30 -41.34 -18.64
CA ALA A 199 54.37 -41.78 -19.68
C ALA A 199 54.21 -40.64 -20.71
N SER A 200 53.87 -40.98 -21.94
CA SER A 200 53.52 -40.00 -22.98
C SER A 200 52.23 -40.41 -23.68
N GLY A 201 51.54 -39.47 -24.32
CA GLY A 201 50.29 -39.72 -25.02
C GLY A 201 49.08 -39.26 -24.23
N SER A 202 48.48 -40.16 -23.45
CA SER A 202 47.33 -39.82 -22.61
C SER A 202 47.19 -40.69 -21.38
N PHE A 203 46.41 -40.23 -20.41
CA PHE A 203 45.90 -41.09 -19.35
C PHE A 203 44.43 -40.81 -19.05
N LYS A 204 43.74 -41.83 -18.53
CA LYS A 204 42.31 -41.78 -18.19
C LYS A 204 42.09 -41.95 -16.68
N TYR A 205 41.27 -41.08 -16.11
CA TYR A 205 40.80 -41.11 -14.72
C TYR A 205 39.29 -40.91 -14.67
N ASN A 206 38.53 -41.93 -14.25
CA ASN A 206 37.07 -41.94 -14.39
C ASN A 206 36.63 -41.55 -15.82
N GLN A 207 35.95 -40.42 -15.96
CA GLN A 207 35.50 -39.86 -17.24
C GLN A 207 36.46 -38.81 -17.83
N LEU A 208 37.49 -38.40 -17.08
CA LEU A 208 38.53 -37.48 -17.53
C LEU A 208 39.57 -38.24 -18.36
N THR A 209 39.90 -37.70 -19.54
CA THR A 209 41.02 -38.12 -20.38
C THR A 209 41.93 -36.93 -20.61
N ILE A 210 43.19 -37.04 -20.21
CA ILE A 210 44.20 -35.98 -20.36
C ILE A 210 45.19 -36.41 -21.42
N PHE A 211 45.44 -35.55 -22.41
CA PHE A 211 46.48 -35.73 -23.42
C PHE A 211 47.71 -34.91 -23.04
N SER A 212 48.88 -35.53 -23.04
CA SER A 212 50.13 -34.92 -22.63
C SER A 212 51.33 -35.62 -23.26
N ASP A 213 52.24 -34.85 -23.82
CA ASP A 213 53.51 -35.36 -24.37
C ASP A 213 54.44 -35.93 -23.30
N LYS A 214 54.30 -35.46 -22.05
CA LYS A 214 55.18 -35.85 -20.94
C LYS A 214 54.45 -35.80 -19.60
N ILE A 215 54.09 -36.99 -19.11
CA ILE A 215 53.49 -37.23 -17.80
C ILE A 215 54.56 -37.84 -16.92
N ARG A 216 54.93 -37.17 -15.84
CA ARG A 216 55.87 -37.70 -14.85
C ARG A 216 55.12 -38.48 -13.78
N LEU A 217 55.60 -39.69 -13.45
CA LEU A 217 54.96 -40.59 -12.50
C LEU A 217 55.82 -40.73 -11.23
N PHE A 218 55.19 -40.51 -10.08
CA PHE A 218 55.73 -40.65 -8.73
C PHE A 218 54.94 -41.74 -7.97
N PRO A 219 55.46 -42.35 -6.90
CA PRO A 219 54.72 -43.38 -6.15
C PRO A 219 53.36 -42.92 -5.61
N ASP A 220 53.25 -41.64 -5.26
CA ASP A 220 52.08 -41.01 -4.65
C ASP A 220 51.32 -40.05 -5.57
N SER A 221 51.85 -39.73 -6.75
CA SER A 221 51.31 -38.69 -7.61
C SER A 221 51.75 -38.82 -9.07
N ALA A 222 51.07 -38.13 -9.98
CA ALA A 222 51.50 -37.97 -11.37
C ALA A 222 51.25 -36.54 -11.82
N SER A 223 52.15 -35.94 -12.59
CA SER A 223 51.98 -34.55 -13.02
C SER A 223 52.53 -34.30 -14.42
N GLY A 224 52.01 -33.26 -15.07
CA GLY A 224 52.43 -32.88 -16.40
C GLY A 224 51.70 -31.64 -16.90
N PHE A 225 51.97 -31.31 -18.16
CA PHE A 225 51.24 -30.27 -18.88
C PHE A 225 50.36 -30.92 -19.94
N SER A 226 49.11 -30.47 -20.04
CA SER A 226 48.15 -30.98 -21.01
C SER A 226 47.78 -29.91 -22.01
N ASP A 227 47.98 -30.19 -23.30
CA ASP A 227 47.48 -29.35 -24.39
C ASP A 227 45.96 -29.46 -24.50
N LYS A 228 45.42 -30.66 -24.23
CA LYS A 228 43.99 -30.96 -24.32
C LYS A 228 43.57 -32.02 -23.32
N ALA A 229 42.45 -31.81 -22.65
CA ALA A 229 41.78 -32.80 -21.85
C ALA A 229 40.27 -32.73 -22.04
N PHE A 230 39.58 -33.85 -21.78
CA PHE A 230 38.13 -33.94 -21.88
C PHE A 230 37.56 -34.70 -20.71
N ILE A 231 36.45 -34.20 -20.16
CA ILE A 231 35.57 -34.98 -19.30
C ILE A 231 34.38 -35.40 -20.15
N TYR A 232 34.09 -36.69 -20.19
CA TYR A 232 32.91 -37.21 -20.89
C TYR A 232 31.73 -37.31 -19.92
N ASN A 233 30.52 -36.98 -20.39
CA ASN A 233 29.32 -37.15 -19.57
C ASN A 233 29.18 -38.61 -19.09
N GLY A 234 28.89 -38.81 -17.80
CA GLY A 234 28.60 -40.12 -17.23
C GLY A 234 29.06 -40.30 -15.80
N TYR A 235 28.68 -41.44 -15.21
CA TYR A 235 28.95 -41.74 -13.81
C TYR A 235 30.43 -42.03 -13.55
N SER A 236 30.92 -41.60 -12.38
CA SER A 236 32.19 -42.10 -11.84
C SER A 236 32.15 -43.61 -11.62
N LYS A 237 33.33 -44.24 -11.45
CA LYS A 237 33.42 -45.69 -11.15
C LYS A 237 32.61 -46.10 -9.92
N THR A 238 32.46 -45.21 -8.93
CA THR A 238 31.69 -45.44 -7.69
C THR A 238 30.22 -45.04 -7.79
N LYS A 239 29.80 -44.40 -8.90
CA LYS A 239 28.47 -43.80 -9.11
C LYS A 239 28.10 -42.69 -8.10
N ALA A 240 29.10 -42.09 -7.43
CA ALA A 240 28.85 -41.01 -6.47
C ALA A 240 28.62 -39.64 -7.14
N ILE A 241 29.10 -39.45 -8.37
CA ILE A 241 28.89 -38.26 -9.19
C ILE A 241 28.56 -38.67 -10.62
N ASN A 242 27.70 -37.90 -11.29
CA ASN A 242 27.53 -37.93 -12.74
C ASN A 242 28.22 -36.72 -13.35
N TYR A 243 29.35 -36.91 -14.03
CA TYR A 243 30.10 -35.79 -14.60
C TYR A 243 29.34 -35.17 -15.78
N PRO A 244 29.42 -33.84 -15.97
CA PRO A 244 29.08 -33.21 -17.23
C PRO A 244 30.16 -33.48 -18.28
N ASP A 245 29.88 -33.12 -19.52
CA ASP A 245 30.94 -32.98 -20.51
C ASP A 245 31.73 -31.68 -20.27
N MET A 246 33.05 -31.75 -20.42
CA MET A 246 33.94 -30.59 -20.36
C MET A 246 35.06 -30.70 -21.38
N GLU A 247 35.43 -29.58 -21.99
CA GLU A 247 36.63 -29.45 -22.82
C GLU A 247 37.62 -28.52 -22.13
N LEU A 248 38.85 -29.02 -21.93
CA LEU A 248 39.91 -28.32 -21.25
C LEU A 248 41.13 -28.23 -22.17
N SER A 249 41.85 -27.12 -22.14
CA SER A 249 43.08 -26.98 -22.89
C SER A 249 44.10 -26.13 -22.14
N ASN A 250 45.38 -26.44 -22.38
CA ASN A 250 46.53 -25.70 -21.90
C ASN A 250 46.55 -25.55 -20.38
N SER A 251 46.69 -26.67 -19.67
CA SER A 251 46.67 -26.71 -18.21
C SER A 251 47.74 -27.62 -17.64
N GLU A 252 48.40 -27.16 -16.56
CA GLU A 252 49.13 -28.07 -15.68
C GLU A 252 48.14 -28.96 -14.93
N PHE A 253 48.46 -30.24 -14.81
CA PHE A 253 47.66 -31.17 -14.03
C PHE A 253 48.52 -31.94 -13.03
N SER A 254 47.92 -32.29 -11.90
CA SER A 254 48.50 -33.17 -10.88
C SER A 254 47.45 -34.15 -10.37
N PHE A 255 47.70 -35.45 -10.52
CA PHE A 255 46.98 -36.54 -9.90
C PHE A 255 47.63 -36.88 -8.56
N TYR A 256 46.81 -37.05 -7.52
CA TYR A 256 47.26 -37.44 -6.18
C TYR A 256 46.65 -38.80 -5.78
N ASN A 257 47.49 -39.77 -5.44
CA ASN A 257 47.14 -41.14 -5.11
C ASN A 257 46.90 -41.34 -3.60
N PHE A 258 46.00 -40.57 -3.00
CA PHE A 258 45.63 -40.73 -1.59
C PHE A 258 44.47 -41.72 -1.38
N SER A 259 43.99 -41.87 -0.14
CA SER A 259 42.75 -42.62 0.16
C SER A 259 41.55 -42.02 -0.56
N GLU A 260 41.53 -40.69 -0.68
CA GLU A 260 40.65 -39.92 -1.57
C GLU A 260 41.49 -39.32 -2.69
N ASP A 261 41.57 -40.03 -3.80
CA ASP A 261 42.29 -39.60 -4.99
C ASP A 261 41.55 -38.50 -5.74
N TYR A 262 42.32 -37.55 -6.28
CA TYR A 262 41.81 -36.47 -7.11
C TYR A 262 42.85 -36.01 -8.13
N ILE A 263 42.37 -35.32 -9.16
CA ILE A 263 43.17 -34.60 -10.14
C ILE A 263 42.90 -33.11 -9.97
N HIS A 264 43.95 -32.33 -9.80
CA HIS A 264 43.92 -30.88 -9.84
C HIS A 264 44.41 -30.41 -11.21
N LEU A 265 43.62 -29.59 -11.90
CA LEU A 265 43.94 -28.93 -13.15
C LEU A 265 44.00 -27.43 -12.89
N ARG A 266 45.17 -26.83 -13.08
CA ARG A 266 45.39 -25.41 -12.83
C ARG A 266 44.96 -24.59 -14.04
N HIS A 267 44.16 -23.57 -13.80
CA HIS A 267 43.77 -22.57 -14.78
C HIS A 267 44.75 -21.40 -14.74
N ASP A 268 45.57 -21.26 -15.78
CA ASP A 268 46.51 -20.16 -15.91
C ASP A 268 45.91 -19.01 -16.75
N SER A 269 45.59 -17.91 -16.06
CA SER A 269 45.12 -16.66 -16.67
C SER A 269 46.25 -15.66 -16.95
N SER A 270 47.52 -16.02 -16.65
CA SER A 270 48.67 -15.14 -16.81
C SER A 270 49.03 -14.92 -18.28
N SER A 271 48.76 -13.70 -18.78
CA SER A 271 49.22 -13.23 -20.09
C SER A 271 50.74 -12.97 -20.15
N SER A 272 51.54 -13.42 -19.18
CA SER A 272 52.94 -13.04 -19.02
C SER A 272 53.92 -14.20 -19.23
N LYS A 273 54.53 -14.16 -20.42
CA LYS A 273 55.86 -14.68 -20.83
C LYS A 273 55.95 -16.16 -21.23
N SER A 274 56.05 -16.31 -22.56
CA SER A 274 56.55 -17.46 -23.34
C SER A 274 55.49 -18.45 -23.81
N LYS A 275 55.04 -18.25 -25.07
CA LYS A 275 54.42 -19.20 -26.00
C LYS A 275 53.97 -20.55 -25.39
N ASN A 276 52.76 -20.59 -24.82
CA ASN A 276 51.58 -21.21 -25.44
C ASN A 276 50.38 -21.09 -24.51
N SER A 277 49.40 -20.28 -24.97
CA SER A 277 47.96 -20.33 -24.70
C SER A 277 47.45 -20.25 -23.25
N ASN A 278 46.65 -19.22 -23.00
CA ASN A 278 45.75 -19.15 -21.84
C ASN A 278 44.98 -20.47 -21.70
N SER A 279 44.81 -20.93 -20.46
CA SER A 279 43.90 -22.05 -20.19
C SER A 279 42.51 -21.70 -20.70
N PHE A 280 41.85 -22.66 -21.36
CA PHE A 280 40.48 -22.49 -21.81
C PHE A 280 39.69 -23.73 -21.42
N PHE A 281 38.77 -23.54 -20.45
CA PHE A 281 37.93 -24.59 -19.90
C PHE A 281 36.47 -24.26 -20.19
N THR A 282 35.74 -25.24 -20.71
CA THR A 282 34.31 -25.14 -20.95
C THR A 282 33.57 -26.38 -20.50
N ALA A 283 32.29 -26.22 -20.15
CA ALA A 283 31.40 -27.28 -19.73
C ALA A 283 30.07 -27.22 -20.49
N PHE A 284 29.34 -28.34 -20.49
CA PHE A 284 27.97 -28.46 -21.03
C PHE A 284 27.89 -27.98 -22.49
N GLU A 285 28.56 -28.67 -23.39
CA GLU A 285 28.61 -28.38 -24.83
C GLU A 285 29.06 -26.94 -25.13
N GLN A 286 30.09 -26.49 -24.40
CA GLN A 286 30.65 -25.12 -24.51
C GLN A 286 29.68 -23.99 -24.14
N SER A 287 28.56 -24.30 -23.47
CA SER A 287 27.63 -23.26 -23.02
C SER A 287 28.13 -22.47 -21.80
N ILE A 288 29.03 -23.07 -21.01
CA ILE A 288 29.62 -22.46 -19.82
C ILE A 288 31.13 -22.37 -19.97
N GLU A 289 31.67 -21.17 -19.80
CA GLU A 289 33.11 -20.93 -19.66
C GLU A 289 33.51 -20.96 -18.18
N VAL A 290 34.62 -21.63 -17.88
CA VAL A 290 35.13 -21.84 -16.52
C VAL A 290 36.50 -21.18 -16.38
N GLU A 291 36.54 -20.01 -15.75
CA GLU A 291 37.77 -19.29 -15.41
C GLU A 291 38.18 -19.64 -13.98
N GLY A 292 38.74 -20.84 -13.79
CA GLY A 292 39.04 -21.35 -12.45
C GLY A 292 39.70 -22.71 -12.42
N ASP A 293 40.41 -23.00 -11.33
CA ASP A 293 41.02 -24.31 -11.11
C ASP A 293 39.94 -25.39 -11.00
N LEU A 294 40.28 -26.64 -11.37
CA LEU A 294 39.37 -27.78 -11.32
C LEU A 294 39.94 -28.91 -10.46
N TRP A 295 39.08 -29.47 -9.61
CA TRP A 295 39.36 -30.70 -8.86
C TRP A 295 38.39 -31.79 -9.27
N VAL A 296 38.94 -32.88 -9.83
CA VAL A 296 38.20 -34.04 -10.32
C VAL A 296 38.48 -35.22 -9.41
N SER A 297 37.48 -35.72 -8.69
CA SER A 297 37.57 -36.93 -7.85
C SER A 297 36.43 -37.89 -8.17
N ASN A 298 36.50 -39.13 -7.70
CA ASN A 298 35.41 -40.10 -7.87
C ASN A 298 34.08 -39.73 -7.16
N LYS A 299 34.06 -38.68 -6.32
CA LYS A 299 32.90 -38.21 -5.55
C LYS A 299 32.39 -36.83 -5.97
N TYR A 300 33.25 -36.00 -6.55
CA TYR A 300 32.91 -34.61 -6.89
C TYR A 300 33.71 -34.13 -8.12
N LEU A 301 33.17 -33.12 -8.76
CA LEU A 301 33.84 -32.26 -9.71
C LEU A 301 33.59 -30.84 -9.24
N LYS A 302 34.64 -30.12 -8.90
CA LYS A 302 34.50 -28.76 -8.38
C LYS A 302 35.46 -27.78 -9.02
N SER A 303 35.05 -26.52 -9.05
CA SER A 303 35.88 -25.40 -9.52
C SER A 303 35.87 -24.24 -8.51
N GLU A 304 36.97 -23.51 -8.46
CA GLU A 304 37.14 -22.26 -7.72
C GLU A 304 37.46 -21.15 -8.72
N GLY A 305 36.73 -20.04 -8.68
CA GLY A 305 36.96 -18.91 -9.58
C GLY A 305 35.68 -18.31 -10.13
N LYS A 306 35.61 -18.16 -11.46
CA LYS A 306 34.51 -17.50 -12.15
C LYS A 306 33.89 -18.38 -13.23
N LEU A 307 32.56 -18.43 -13.28
CA LEU A 307 31.79 -19.03 -14.38
C LEU A 307 31.14 -17.95 -15.22
N ILE A 308 31.09 -18.19 -16.53
CA ILE A 308 30.36 -17.35 -17.48
C ILE A 308 29.30 -18.21 -18.17
N TYR A 309 28.03 -17.83 -18.01
CA TYR A 309 26.90 -18.52 -18.63
C TYR A 309 25.84 -17.50 -19.04
N ASN A 310 25.37 -17.58 -20.29
CA ASN A 310 24.39 -16.65 -20.86
C ASN A 310 24.76 -15.17 -20.65
N ASN A 311 26.03 -14.81 -20.90
CA ASN A 311 26.63 -13.50 -20.64
C ASN A 311 26.62 -13.03 -19.16
N SER A 312 26.20 -13.87 -18.23
CA SER A 312 26.17 -13.59 -16.79
C SER A 312 27.41 -14.16 -16.11
N PHE A 313 27.80 -13.55 -14.99
CA PHE A 313 29.00 -13.92 -14.25
C PHE A 313 28.65 -14.45 -12.86
N PHE A 314 29.34 -15.50 -12.44
CA PHE A 314 29.19 -16.12 -11.13
C PHE A 314 30.59 -16.32 -10.55
N ILE A 315 30.84 -15.84 -9.34
CA ILE A 315 32.15 -15.97 -8.65
C ILE A 315 31.93 -16.76 -7.36
N SER A 316 32.77 -17.75 -7.09
CA SER A 316 32.70 -18.57 -5.88
C SER A 316 34.01 -19.29 -5.58
N ASP A 317 34.22 -19.56 -4.29
CA ASP A 317 35.26 -20.46 -3.81
C ASP A 317 34.96 -21.94 -4.16
N GLU A 318 33.69 -22.30 -4.38
CA GLU A 318 33.30 -23.68 -4.71
C GLU A 318 32.03 -23.78 -5.57
N PHE A 319 32.23 -24.09 -6.86
CA PHE A 319 31.18 -24.59 -7.74
C PHE A 319 31.22 -26.11 -7.81
N LEU A 320 30.11 -26.76 -7.50
CA LEU A 320 29.91 -28.21 -7.63
C LEU A 320 29.17 -28.53 -8.93
N PHE A 321 29.82 -29.29 -9.81
CA PHE A 321 29.29 -29.68 -11.11
C PHE A 321 28.62 -31.06 -11.04
N ASP A 322 27.46 -31.18 -11.68
CA ASP A 322 26.80 -32.43 -12.04
C ASP A 322 26.39 -32.37 -13.52
N SER A 323 26.13 -33.52 -14.14
CA SER A 323 25.63 -33.69 -15.50
C SER A 323 24.47 -32.79 -15.95
N LYS A 324 23.69 -32.23 -15.03
CA LYS A 324 22.51 -31.39 -15.35
C LYS A 324 22.51 -30.02 -14.67
N LYS A 325 23.41 -29.78 -13.72
CA LYS A 325 23.37 -28.57 -12.91
C LYS A 325 24.71 -28.21 -12.29
N ILE A 326 24.85 -26.93 -11.95
CA ILE A 326 25.94 -26.41 -11.12
C ILE A 326 25.31 -25.86 -9.83
N ASN A 327 25.92 -26.15 -8.67
CA ASN A 327 25.48 -25.59 -7.40
C ASN A 327 26.66 -24.90 -6.71
N SER A 328 26.39 -23.81 -6.01
CA SER A 328 27.32 -23.17 -5.07
C SER A 328 26.55 -22.72 -3.83
N LYS A 329 27.19 -22.78 -2.67
CA LYS A 329 26.59 -22.33 -1.41
C LYS A 329 26.67 -20.81 -1.23
N LEU A 330 27.74 -20.20 -1.71
CA LEU A 330 28.03 -18.77 -1.61
C LEU A 330 28.64 -18.30 -2.91
N SER A 331 27.92 -17.43 -3.61
CA SER A 331 28.31 -16.90 -4.90
C SER A 331 27.92 -15.44 -5.03
N ASP A 332 28.85 -14.68 -5.60
CA ASP A 332 28.57 -13.34 -6.12
C ASP A 332 28.07 -13.49 -7.55
N VAL A 333 26.90 -12.93 -7.82
CA VAL A 333 26.15 -13.15 -9.06
C VAL A 333 25.86 -11.82 -9.72
N ARG A 334 26.12 -11.75 -11.02
CA ARG A 334 25.85 -10.59 -11.87
C ARG A 334 25.14 -11.08 -13.12
N LEU A 335 23.81 -10.91 -13.17
CA LEU A 335 22.98 -11.38 -14.27
C LEU A 335 22.84 -10.32 -15.36
N ASN A 336 23.06 -10.73 -16.61
CA ASN A 336 23.08 -9.85 -17.77
C ASN A 336 22.02 -10.22 -18.80
N HIS A 337 21.52 -9.20 -19.50
CA HIS A 337 20.62 -9.39 -20.63
C HIS A 337 20.92 -8.36 -21.72
N LYS A 338 20.84 -8.77 -22.99
CA LYS A 338 21.21 -7.96 -24.17
C LYS A 338 20.49 -6.59 -24.28
N LEU A 339 19.32 -6.46 -23.65
CA LEU A 339 18.52 -5.23 -23.68
C LEU A 339 18.89 -4.23 -22.57
N TYR A 340 19.77 -4.60 -21.64
CA TYR A 340 20.19 -3.79 -20.50
C TYR A 340 21.62 -3.26 -20.73
N LYS A 341 21.89 -2.03 -20.29
CA LYS A 341 23.23 -1.42 -20.37
C LYS A 341 24.18 -1.89 -19.25
N SER A 342 23.60 -2.38 -18.17
CA SER A 342 24.24 -2.92 -16.97
C SER A 342 23.62 -4.28 -16.63
N HIS A 343 24.07 -4.90 -15.54
CA HIS A 343 23.39 -6.06 -14.96
C HIS A 343 21.92 -5.72 -14.67
N PHE A 344 21.01 -6.67 -14.88
CA PHE A 344 19.61 -6.50 -14.49
C PHE A 344 19.35 -6.94 -13.05
N LEU A 345 20.22 -7.79 -12.50
CA LEU A 345 20.21 -8.23 -11.12
C LEU A 345 21.63 -8.49 -10.62
N GLU A 346 21.91 -8.02 -9.41
CA GLU A 346 23.16 -8.23 -8.69
C GLU A 346 22.88 -8.79 -7.30
N SER A 347 23.72 -9.72 -6.85
CA SER A 347 23.69 -10.23 -5.48
C SER A 347 25.06 -10.73 -5.05
N ASP A 348 25.34 -10.66 -3.76
CA ASP A 348 26.59 -11.11 -3.16
C ASP A 348 26.29 -12.19 -2.11
N ASN A 349 27.20 -13.15 -1.94
CA ASN A 349 27.07 -14.24 -0.95
C ASN A 349 25.75 -15.06 -1.03
N THR A 350 25.26 -15.34 -2.24
CA THR A 350 24.00 -16.08 -2.45
C THR A 350 24.22 -17.54 -2.80
N ALA A 351 23.32 -18.43 -2.38
CA ALA A 351 23.34 -19.82 -2.84
C ALA A 351 22.83 -19.86 -4.29
N LEU A 352 23.63 -20.46 -5.18
CA LEU A 352 23.39 -20.50 -6.62
C LEU A 352 23.06 -21.92 -7.07
N THR A 353 22.02 -22.05 -7.90
CA THR A 353 21.77 -23.25 -8.70
C THR A 353 21.58 -22.87 -10.16
N VAL A 354 22.40 -23.42 -11.04
CA VAL A 354 22.23 -23.30 -12.50
C VAL A 354 21.71 -24.63 -13.02
N ASP A 355 20.45 -24.69 -13.45
CA ASP A 355 19.84 -25.85 -14.12
C ASP A 355 20.02 -25.72 -15.63
N ILE A 356 20.90 -26.57 -16.18
CA ILE A 356 21.28 -26.53 -17.59
C ILE A 356 20.16 -27.08 -18.48
N ILE A 357 19.39 -28.06 -17.99
CA ILE A 357 18.35 -28.74 -18.78
C ILE A 357 17.13 -27.83 -18.94
N ASN A 358 16.68 -27.22 -17.85
CA ASN A 358 15.52 -26.33 -17.86
C ASN A 358 15.88 -24.88 -18.20
N GLN A 359 17.18 -24.57 -18.36
CA GLN A 359 17.71 -23.22 -18.58
C GLN A 359 17.23 -22.22 -17.53
N LYS A 360 17.36 -22.61 -16.26
CA LYS A 360 16.97 -21.81 -15.11
C LYS A 360 18.15 -21.49 -14.22
N ILE A 361 18.16 -20.28 -13.66
CA ILE A 361 19.10 -19.89 -12.61
C ILE A 361 18.29 -19.55 -11.37
N SER A 362 18.61 -20.18 -10.25
CA SER A 362 17.98 -19.91 -8.96
C SER A 362 19.01 -19.36 -7.98
N LEU A 363 18.62 -18.31 -7.27
CA LEU A 363 19.40 -17.70 -6.19
C LEU A 363 18.60 -17.76 -4.91
N ASP A 364 19.25 -18.10 -3.81
CA ASP A 364 18.65 -18.19 -2.49
C ASP A 364 19.53 -17.49 -1.44
N THR A 365 18.91 -16.77 -0.52
CA THR A 365 19.54 -16.28 0.71
C THR A 365 18.89 -16.92 1.93
N GLU A 366 19.64 -17.09 3.02
CA GLU A 366 19.13 -17.74 4.23
C GLU A 366 18.16 -16.84 5.01
N TYR A 367 18.40 -15.53 5.00
CA TYR A 367 17.66 -14.53 5.76
C TYR A 367 16.99 -13.49 4.85
N ILE A 368 15.92 -12.87 5.35
CA ILE A 368 15.27 -11.71 4.73
C ILE A 368 16.01 -10.49 5.29
N GLU A 369 16.87 -9.88 4.48
CA GLU A 369 17.62 -8.66 4.80
C GLU A 369 17.30 -7.59 3.75
N ASP A 370 17.38 -6.31 4.10
CA ASP A 370 16.88 -5.21 3.24
C ASP A 370 17.53 -5.17 1.84
N GLU A 371 18.74 -5.71 1.68
CA GLU A 371 19.56 -5.60 0.46
C GLU A 371 19.97 -6.95 -0.14
N ASN A 372 19.15 -8.00 -0.03
CA ASN A 372 19.45 -9.33 -0.59
C ASN A 372 19.75 -9.32 -2.09
N PHE A 373 18.94 -8.58 -2.86
CA PHE A 373 19.13 -8.45 -4.31
C PHE A 373 19.04 -6.98 -4.72
N TYR A 374 19.91 -6.57 -5.63
CA TYR A 374 19.88 -5.24 -6.26
C TYR A 374 19.41 -5.36 -7.70
N LEU A 375 18.50 -4.47 -8.11
CA LEU A 375 17.95 -4.36 -9.46
C LEU A 375 18.40 -3.02 -10.09
N PRO A 376 19.55 -2.98 -10.80
CA PRO A 376 20.14 -1.71 -11.24
C PRO A 376 19.24 -0.87 -12.15
N PHE A 377 18.46 -1.50 -13.05
CA PHE A 377 17.57 -0.78 -13.97
C PHE A 377 16.43 -0.05 -13.26
N ASN A 378 15.88 -0.67 -12.22
CA ASN A 378 14.83 -0.08 -11.39
C ASN A 378 15.43 0.75 -10.23
N ASN A 379 16.76 0.76 -10.07
CA ASN A 379 17.48 1.41 -8.98
C ASN A 379 16.89 1.08 -7.59
N THR A 380 16.73 -0.21 -7.29
CA THR A 380 16.08 -0.67 -6.06
C THR A 380 16.72 -1.93 -5.49
N HIS A 381 16.76 -2.01 -4.17
CA HIS A 381 17.07 -3.23 -3.43
C HIS A 381 15.80 -3.96 -3.04
N THR A 382 15.86 -5.27 -2.83
CA THR A 382 14.73 -6.03 -2.29
C THR A 382 15.17 -7.00 -1.21
N SER A 383 14.29 -7.18 -0.23
CA SER A 383 14.45 -8.18 0.84
C SER A 383 13.91 -9.57 0.50
N MET A 384 13.42 -9.79 -0.72
CA MET A 384 13.09 -11.12 -1.22
C MET A 384 14.31 -12.05 -1.02
N ASN A 385 14.07 -13.32 -0.68
CA ASN A 385 15.16 -14.29 -0.44
C ASN A 385 15.27 -15.40 -1.49
N HIS A 386 14.44 -15.36 -2.52
CA HIS A 386 14.47 -16.28 -3.64
C HIS A 386 14.29 -15.56 -4.98
N VAL A 387 15.16 -15.90 -5.94
CA VAL A 387 15.06 -15.46 -7.32
C VAL A 387 15.12 -16.68 -8.23
N GLU A 388 14.22 -16.75 -9.21
CA GLU A 388 14.29 -17.71 -10.32
C GLU A 388 14.29 -16.94 -11.64
N TRP A 389 15.36 -17.06 -12.42
CA TRP A 389 15.44 -16.55 -13.78
C TRP A 389 15.19 -17.68 -14.78
N ASP A 390 14.10 -17.56 -15.54
CA ASP A 390 13.79 -18.40 -16.70
C ASP A 390 14.40 -17.75 -17.96
N ILE A 391 15.50 -18.33 -18.42
CA ILE A 391 16.26 -17.80 -19.56
C ILE A 391 15.43 -17.89 -20.85
N GLN A 392 14.63 -18.95 -21.02
CA GLN A 392 13.87 -19.20 -22.24
C GLN A 392 12.68 -18.25 -22.37
N ASN A 393 11.96 -18.03 -21.26
CA ASN A 393 10.81 -17.13 -21.24
C ASN A 393 11.22 -15.65 -21.14
N GLU A 394 12.49 -15.35 -20.82
CA GLU A 394 13.03 -14.01 -20.55
C GLU A 394 12.30 -13.33 -19.36
N GLU A 395 12.03 -14.11 -18.30
CA GLU A 395 11.29 -13.68 -17.10
C GLU A 395 12.09 -13.97 -15.82
N VAL A 396 12.06 -13.04 -14.86
CA VAL A 396 12.67 -13.21 -13.53
C VAL A 396 11.57 -13.14 -12.48
N HIS A 397 11.51 -14.14 -11.61
CA HIS A 397 10.55 -14.21 -10.51
C HIS A 397 11.29 -14.01 -9.18
N LEU A 398 10.81 -13.07 -8.38
CA LEU A 398 11.28 -12.79 -7.03
C LEU A 398 10.20 -13.18 -6.03
N SER A 399 10.56 -13.93 -4.99
CA SER A 399 9.62 -14.38 -3.97
C SER A 399 10.34 -14.72 -2.67
N ASN A 400 9.57 -15.06 -1.64
CA ASN A 400 10.09 -15.66 -0.43
C ASN A 400 9.96 -17.19 -0.48
N LYS A 401 11.06 -17.91 -0.25
CA LYS A 401 11.12 -19.38 -0.29
C LYS A 401 10.23 -20.06 0.75
N THR A 402 10.07 -19.42 1.91
CA THR A 402 9.17 -19.84 2.97
C THR A 402 7.96 -18.92 3.02
N LYS A 403 6.77 -19.48 3.28
CA LYS A 403 5.58 -18.70 3.63
C LYS A 403 5.81 -18.04 4.99
N SER A 404 6.48 -16.90 4.96
CA SER A 404 6.62 -15.98 6.09
C SER A 404 5.33 -15.20 6.25
N ASN A 405 5.01 -14.80 7.49
CA ASN A 405 3.94 -13.82 7.74
C ASN A 405 4.37 -12.38 7.39
N PHE A 406 5.64 -12.17 7.08
CA PHE A 406 6.19 -10.88 6.70
C PHE A 406 6.28 -10.77 5.18
N LEU A 407 5.67 -9.73 4.62
CA LEU A 407 5.87 -9.34 3.22
C LEU A 407 7.31 -8.84 3.06
N ALA A 408 7.94 -9.21 1.94
CA ALA A 408 9.22 -8.63 1.56
C ALA A 408 8.98 -7.27 0.88
N SER A 409 9.99 -6.44 0.93
CA SER A 409 9.91 -5.04 0.53
C SER A 409 10.88 -4.75 -0.62
N PHE A 410 10.51 -3.76 -1.43
CA PHE A 410 11.38 -3.13 -2.41
C PHE A 410 11.72 -1.73 -1.93
N TYR A 411 13.01 -1.42 -1.86
CA TYR A 411 13.59 -0.19 -1.34
C TYR A 411 14.21 0.60 -2.50
N PRO A 412 13.55 1.67 -2.99
CA PRO A 412 14.09 2.49 -4.07
C PRO A 412 15.28 3.33 -3.59
N ASN A 413 16.34 3.39 -4.39
CA ASN A 413 17.54 4.15 -4.07
C ASN A 413 17.61 5.46 -4.88
N ASN A 414 16.52 6.22 -4.87
CA ASN A 414 16.45 7.53 -5.52
C ASN A 414 15.83 8.60 -4.59
N ASN A 415 16.10 9.86 -4.90
CA ASN A 415 15.72 10.98 -4.04
C ASN A 415 14.19 11.16 -3.92
N ALA A 416 13.42 10.80 -4.97
CA ALA A 416 11.96 10.96 -4.97
C ALA A 416 11.28 9.96 -3.99
N PHE A 417 11.91 8.81 -3.77
CA PHE A 417 11.37 7.72 -2.96
C PHE A 417 12.26 7.36 -1.77
N ASN A 418 13.07 8.31 -1.29
CA ASN A 418 13.98 8.08 -0.18
C ASN A 418 13.22 7.70 1.10
N ASN A 419 13.73 6.70 1.83
CA ASN A 419 13.08 6.10 3.01
C ASN A 419 11.64 5.62 2.76
N TRP A 420 11.32 5.24 1.52
CA TRP A 420 10.07 4.57 1.18
C TRP A 420 10.34 3.10 0.85
N SER A 421 9.35 2.26 1.08
CA SER A 421 9.40 0.87 0.65
C SER A 421 8.03 0.40 0.17
N VAL A 422 8.04 -0.53 -0.78
CA VAL A 422 6.81 -1.18 -1.27
C VAL A 422 6.84 -2.64 -0.86
N SER A 423 5.97 -2.99 0.06
CA SER A 423 5.75 -4.38 0.49
C SER A 423 4.96 -5.15 -0.57
N SER A 424 5.40 -6.37 -0.89
CA SER A 424 4.70 -7.24 -1.84
C SER A 424 4.93 -8.73 -1.53
N GLU A 425 4.03 -9.59 -2.02
CA GLU A 425 4.16 -11.05 -1.90
C GLU A 425 5.19 -11.61 -2.88
N SER A 426 5.30 -11.01 -4.07
CA SER A 426 6.27 -11.40 -5.10
C SER A 426 6.54 -10.28 -6.10
N GLY A 427 7.67 -10.37 -6.78
CA GLY A 427 8.03 -9.52 -7.92
C GLY A 427 8.19 -10.34 -9.19
N LYS A 428 7.86 -9.77 -10.33
CA LYS A 428 8.12 -10.35 -11.65
C LYS A 428 8.74 -9.32 -12.57
N ILE A 429 9.89 -9.63 -13.16
CA ILE A 429 10.54 -8.79 -14.16
C ILE A 429 10.34 -9.45 -15.54
N ASP A 430 9.75 -8.71 -16.46
CA ASP A 430 9.76 -9.04 -17.88
C ASP A 430 11.00 -8.37 -18.51
N LEU A 431 11.98 -9.15 -18.96
CA LEU A 431 13.24 -8.62 -19.48
C LEU A 431 13.11 -7.98 -20.88
N LYS A 432 11.98 -8.21 -21.58
CA LYS A 432 11.68 -7.59 -22.89
C LYS A 432 11.09 -6.20 -22.69
N THR A 433 10.09 -6.09 -21.81
CA THR A 433 9.42 -4.80 -21.54
C THR A 433 10.13 -3.97 -20.48
N LYS A 434 11.01 -4.60 -19.68
CA LYS A 434 11.78 -4.03 -18.57
C LYS A 434 10.91 -3.51 -17.41
N PHE A 435 9.72 -4.06 -17.25
CA PHE A 435 8.84 -3.72 -16.15
C PHE A 435 9.01 -4.70 -14.99
N LEU A 436 9.02 -4.17 -13.78
CA LEU A 436 8.91 -4.91 -12.53
C LEU A 436 7.45 -4.85 -12.07
N ASP A 437 6.77 -5.98 -12.12
CA ASP A 437 5.41 -6.17 -11.60
C ASP A 437 5.50 -6.67 -10.16
N LEU A 438 5.09 -5.82 -9.20
CA LEU A 438 4.91 -6.17 -7.80
C LEU A 438 3.50 -6.71 -7.60
N ILE A 439 3.39 -7.89 -7.01
CA ILE A 439 2.13 -8.63 -6.85
C ILE A 439 1.88 -8.87 -5.36
N GLY A 440 0.64 -8.67 -4.92
CA GLY A 440 0.26 -8.76 -3.51
C GLY A 440 0.64 -7.51 -2.71
N VAL A 441 0.55 -6.33 -3.34
CA VAL A 441 0.72 -5.04 -2.67
C VAL A 441 -0.61 -4.66 -2.03
N ASP A 442 -0.68 -4.64 -0.70
CA ASP A 442 -1.90 -4.29 0.05
C ASP A 442 -2.22 -2.79 -0.06
N GLU A 443 -1.23 -1.96 0.21
CA GLU A 443 -1.36 -0.51 0.22
C GLU A 443 -0.02 0.16 -0.10
N LEU A 444 -0.10 1.39 -0.58
CA LEU A 444 1.03 2.29 -0.76
C LEU A 444 0.78 3.52 0.12
N GLN A 445 1.58 3.69 1.16
CA GLN A 445 1.56 4.91 1.96
C GLN A 445 2.33 6.01 1.23
N ILE A 446 1.63 7.05 0.79
CA ILE A 446 2.19 8.22 0.10
C ILE A 446 1.65 9.48 0.79
N SER A 447 2.55 10.30 1.32
CA SER A 447 2.20 11.46 2.14
C SER A 447 1.21 11.09 3.26
N ASP A 448 0.00 11.65 3.25
CA ASP A 448 -1.10 11.42 4.17
C ASP A 448 -2.19 10.50 3.59
N ALA A 449 -1.88 9.71 2.56
CA ALA A 449 -2.81 8.78 1.91
C ALA A 449 -2.35 7.32 1.93
N TYR A 450 -3.30 6.40 2.12
CA TYR A 450 -3.16 5.01 1.71
C TYR A 450 -3.79 4.81 0.33
N ILE A 451 -2.98 4.40 -0.65
CA ILE A 451 -3.44 4.05 -1.99
C ILE A 451 -3.49 2.53 -2.10
N LEU A 452 -4.68 1.96 -2.26
CA LEU A 452 -4.88 0.53 -2.43
C LEU A 452 -4.95 0.22 -3.93
N PRO A 453 -3.92 -0.43 -4.51
CA PRO A 453 -3.86 -0.64 -5.95
C PRO A 453 -4.84 -1.72 -6.41
N ASN A 454 -5.46 -1.50 -7.58
CA ASN A 454 -6.37 -2.48 -8.18
C ASN A 454 -5.70 -3.86 -8.33
N LYS A 455 -6.41 -4.92 -7.93
CA LYS A 455 -5.94 -6.32 -7.93
C LYS A 455 -4.62 -6.54 -7.14
N ARG A 456 -4.26 -5.65 -6.21
CA ARG A 456 -3.02 -5.71 -5.42
C ARG A 456 -1.77 -5.77 -6.30
N LYS A 457 -1.75 -5.02 -7.41
CA LYS A 457 -0.63 -5.01 -8.38
C LYS A 457 -0.10 -3.61 -8.64
N VAL A 458 1.22 -3.48 -8.61
CA VAL A 458 1.93 -2.23 -8.90
C VAL A 458 3.00 -2.50 -9.96
N ARG A 459 3.02 -1.71 -11.04
CA ARG A 459 4.00 -1.83 -12.11
C ARG A 459 5.02 -0.72 -12.01
N VAL A 460 6.30 -1.08 -12.05
CA VAL A 460 7.43 -0.17 -11.84
C VAL A 460 8.36 -0.22 -13.05
N GLY A 461 8.77 0.96 -13.54
CA GLY A 461 9.70 1.15 -14.65
C GLY A 461 11.13 1.49 -14.21
N GLU A 462 11.87 2.14 -15.11
CA GLU A 462 13.24 2.64 -14.86
C GLU A 462 13.28 3.61 -13.67
N ASP A 463 14.35 3.54 -12.87
CA ASP A 463 14.57 4.39 -11.68
C ASP A 463 13.36 4.41 -10.72
N PHE A 464 12.75 3.24 -10.51
CA PHE A 464 11.59 3.00 -9.67
C PHE A 464 10.36 3.86 -9.98
N LYS A 465 10.19 4.31 -11.23
CA LYS A 465 9.00 5.05 -11.63
C LYS A 465 7.76 4.16 -11.60
N VAL A 466 6.87 4.39 -10.63
CA VAL A 466 5.57 3.72 -10.55
C VAL A 466 4.68 4.21 -11.70
N LEU A 467 4.05 3.27 -12.41
CA LEU A 467 3.06 3.60 -13.44
C LEU A 467 1.73 4.01 -12.82
N ASP A 468 0.96 4.83 -13.52
CA ASP A 468 -0.35 5.31 -13.11
C ASP A 468 -1.25 4.16 -12.66
N LEU A 469 -1.74 4.28 -11.43
CA LEU A 469 -2.62 3.29 -10.81
C LEU A 469 -4.05 3.64 -11.19
N ASN A 470 -4.74 2.71 -11.86
CA ASN A 470 -6.10 2.89 -12.33
C ASN A 470 -7.06 1.99 -11.56
N ASP A 471 -8.27 2.48 -11.30
CA ASP A 471 -9.29 1.81 -10.47
C ASP A 471 -8.81 1.49 -9.04
N SER A 472 -7.97 2.37 -8.46
CA SER A 472 -7.50 2.24 -7.08
C SER A 472 -8.50 2.80 -6.07
N GLU A 473 -8.35 2.41 -4.80
CA GLU A 473 -9.00 3.09 -3.68
C GLU A 473 -7.99 4.04 -3.02
N ILE A 474 -8.46 5.20 -2.56
CA ILE A 474 -7.65 6.14 -1.77
C ILE A 474 -8.35 6.32 -0.42
N LEU A 475 -7.59 6.17 0.66
CA LEU A 475 -8.03 6.41 2.02
C LEU A 475 -7.23 7.57 2.61
N LEU A 476 -7.94 8.56 3.13
CA LEU A 476 -7.39 9.83 3.62
C LEU A 476 -8.01 10.19 4.97
N ASP A 477 -7.29 10.69 5.97
CA ASP A 477 -5.83 10.61 6.17
C ASP A 477 -5.42 9.22 6.71
N THR A 478 -4.15 8.85 6.58
CA THR A 478 -3.48 7.70 7.20
C THR A 478 -3.66 7.52 8.72
N ILE A 479 -4.18 8.53 9.44
CA ILE A 479 -4.41 8.48 10.89
C ILE A 479 -5.86 8.12 11.22
N ASN A 480 -6.83 8.83 10.64
CA ASN A 480 -8.25 8.74 11.01
C ASN A 480 -9.13 8.14 9.90
N GLU A 481 -8.62 8.07 8.67
CA GLU A 481 -9.28 7.43 7.54
C GLU A 481 -10.68 8.01 7.21
N PHE A 482 -10.87 9.31 7.44
CA PHE A 482 -12.14 10.03 7.28
C PHE A 482 -12.77 9.93 5.88
N HIS A 483 -11.96 9.81 4.84
CA HIS A 483 -12.38 9.98 3.47
C HIS A 483 -11.95 8.81 2.61
N LYS A 484 -12.93 8.20 1.93
CA LYS A 484 -12.73 7.10 1.00
C LYS A 484 -13.07 7.53 -0.42
N PHE A 485 -12.16 7.23 -1.35
CA PHE A 485 -12.38 7.38 -2.78
C PHE A 485 -12.27 6.03 -3.48
N ILE A 486 -13.18 5.79 -4.42
CA ILE A 486 -13.18 4.61 -5.28
C ILE A 486 -12.95 4.99 -6.74
N LYS A 487 -12.58 3.99 -7.56
CA LYS A 487 -12.33 4.15 -9.00
C LYS A 487 -11.36 5.29 -9.29
N SER A 488 -10.33 5.39 -8.47
CA SER A 488 -9.37 6.48 -8.53
C SER A 488 -8.29 6.21 -9.58
N THR A 489 -7.87 7.26 -10.26
CA THR A 489 -6.66 7.29 -11.07
C THR A 489 -5.61 8.07 -10.29
N VAL A 490 -4.49 7.42 -9.97
CA VAL A 490 -3.45 7.96 -9.09
C VAL A 490 -2.09 7.93 -9.79
N VAL A 491 -1.45 9.09 -9.81
CA VAL A 491 -0.07 9.29 -10.27
C VAL A 491 0.79 9.57 -9.05
N ILE A 492 1.74 8.68 -8.76
CA ILE A 492 2.67 8.85 -7.65
C ILE A 492 3.91 9.59 -8.17
N ASN A 493 4.12 10.82 -7.68
CA ASN A 493 5.26 11.66 -8.08
C ASN A 493 6.47 11.42 -7.18
N SER A 494 6.25 11.21 -5.88
CA SER A 494 7.28 10.96 -4.87
C SER A 494 6.67 10.28 -3.64
N LYS A 495 7.48 9.92 -2.63
CA LYS A 495 7.00 9.44 -1.32
C LYS A 495 6.00 10.41 -0.66
N ASN A 496 6.17 11.71 -0.90
CA ASN A 496 5.40 12.77 -0.22
C ASN A 496 4.40 13.46 -1.16
N ASP A 497 4.25 13.01 -2.41
CA ASP A 497 3.41 13.70 -3.39
C ASP A 497 2.75 12.72 -4.36
N PHE A 498 1.43 12.85 -4.49
CA PHE A 498 0.61 12.16 -5.47
C PHE A 498 -0.42 13.12 -6.06
N SER A 499 -0.90 12.80 -7.25
CA SER A 499 -1.97 13.54 -7.91
C SER A 499 -2.96 12.56 -8.53
N GLY A 500 -4.17 13.03 -8.82
CA GLY A 500 -5.18 12.15 -9.39
C GLY A 500 -6.59 12.68 -9.37
N SER A 501 -7.52 11.76 -9.56
CA SER A 501 -8.96 11.97 -9.47
C SER A 501 -9.63 10.69 -8.99
N GLY A 502 -10.77 10.81 -8.32
CA GLY A 502 -11.52 9.66 -7.81
C GLY A 502 -12.98 10.00 -7.59
N ILE A 503 -13.77 8.98 -7.25
CA ILE A 503 -15.16 9.16 -6.87
C ILE A 503 -15.23 9.11 -5.34
N TYR A 504 -15.63 10.21 -4.73
CA TYR A 504 -15.93 10.28 -3.30
C TYR A 504 -17.31 9.67 -3.06
N GLU A 505 -17.38 8.69 -2.16
CA GLU A 505 -18.64 8.10 -1.72
C GLU A 505 -19.20 8.92 -0.55
N TYR A 506 -20.04 9.90 -0.87
CA TYR A 506 -20.71 10.70 0.14
C TYR A 506 -21.91 9.94 0.71
N VAL A 507 -21.87 9.61 2.00
CA VAL A 507 -22.97 8.95 2.71
C VAL A 507 -23.69 10.00 3.55
N ASN A 508 -25.00 10.17 3.33
CA ASN A 508 -25.81 11.11 4.10
C ASN A 508 -26.38 10.47 5.39
N PHE A 509 -27.16 11.24 6.15
CA PHE A 509 -27.82 10.77 7.38
C PHE A 509 -28.75 9.55 7.16
N ASN A 510 -29.38 9.43 5.98
CA ASN A 510 -30.25 8.31 5.63
C ASN A 510 -29.51 7.06 5.13
N GLU A 511 -28.17 7.05 5.21
CA GLU A 511 -27.29 6.02 4.62
C GLU A 511 -27.36 5.96 3.07
N ASP A 512 -27.91 6.97 2.40
CA ASP A 512 -27.87 7.07 0.95
C ASP A 512 -26.45 7.42 0.50
N THR A 513 -25.94 6.69 -0.50
CA THR A 513 -24.60 6.93 -1.06
C THR A 513 -24.67 7.71 -2.38
N PHE A 514 -23.99 8.85 -2.43
CA PHE A 514 -23.84 9.69 -3.60
C PHE A 514 -22.39 9.67 -4.12
N ASN A 515 -22.24 9.37 -5.40
CA ASN A 515 -20.94 9.34 -6.06
C ASN A 515 -20.57 10.73 -6.59
N ILE A 516 -19.63 11.39 -5.92
CA ILE A 516 -19.19 12.73 -6.29
C ILE A 516 -17.81 12.63 -6.94
N PRO A 517 -17.66 13.03 -8.22
CA PRO A 517 -16.36 13.05 -8.86
C PRO A 517 -15.52 14.19 -8.27
N PHE A 518 -14.37 13.82 -7.71
CA PHE A 518 -13.35 14.73 -7.23
C PHE A 518 -12.12 14.65 -8.13
N SER A 519 -11.48 15.80 -8.32
CA SER A 519 -10.26 15.93 -9.11
C SER A 519 -9.24 16.80 -8.38
N GLU A 520 -8.03 16.87 -8.93
CA GLU A 520 -6.98 17.78 -8.44
C GLU A 520 -6.53 17.46 -7.01
N PHE A 521 -6.27 16.17 -6.71
CA PHE A 521 -5.53 15.85 -5.49
C PHE A 521 -4.19 16.58 -5.51
N ALA A 522 -3.97 17.42 -4.51
CA ALA A 522 -2.78 18.22 -4.34
C ALA A 522 -2.42 18.34 -2.87
N LEU A 523 -1.13 18.29 -2.57
CA LEU A 523 -0.64 18.60 -1.23
C LEU A 523 -0.65 20.12 -1.02
N ILE A 524 -1.29 20.58 0.06
CA ILE A 524 -1.29 21.99 0.44
C ILE A 524 -0.72 22.19 1.83
N GLU A 525 -0.09 23.34 2.05
CA GLU A 525 0.49 23.71 3.33
C GLU A 525 -0.56 24.43 4.19
N PHE A 526 -0.69 24.01 5.45
CA PHE A 526 -1.49 24.70 6.46
C PHE A 526 -0.68 24.92 7.74
N TYR A 527 -1.12 25.88 8.54
CA TYR A 527 -0.54 26.16 9.85
C TYR A 527 -1.51 25.67 10.92
N GLU A 528 -1.03 24.81 11.82
CA GLU A 528 -1.77 24.49 13.05
C GLU A 528 -1.79 25.72 13.98
N ASP A 529 -2.73 25.74 14.95
CA ASP A 529 -2.78 26.76 16.02
C ASP A 529 -1.47 26.84 16.83
N SER A 530 -0.67 25.78 16.80
CA SER A 530 0.67 25.70 17.40
C SER A 530 1.76 26.47 16.62
N GLY A 531 1.44 26.98 15.42
CA GLY A 531 2.39 27.62 14.50
C GLY A 531 3.26 26.63 13.71
N LEU A 532 3.07 25.32 13.90
CA LEU A 532 3.75 24.28 13.12
C LEU A 532 3.15 24.20 11.72
N LYS A 533 4.04 24.20 10.72
CA LYS A 533 3.69 24.03 9.32
C LYS A 533 3.49 22.54 9.05
N ARG A 534 2.32 22.16 8.53
CA ARG A 534 2.02 20.80 8.09
C ARG A 534 1.46 20.82 6.67
N GLU A 535 1.56 19.68 6.02
CA GLU A 535 0.98 19.46 4.69
C GLU A 535 -0.23 18.55 4.84
N THR A 536 -1.25 18.75 4.00
CA THR A 536 -2.41 17.87 3.91
C THR A 536 -2.89 17.77 2.47
N SER A 537 -3.42 16.62 2.10
CA SER A 537 -4.08 16.40 0.83
C SER A 537 -5.37 17.20 0.74
N PHE A 538 -5.49 17.97 -0.34
CA PHE A 538 -6.66 18.73 -0.71
C PHE A 538 -7.22 18.20 -2.02
N SER A 539 -8.54 18.16 -2.13
CA SER A 539 -9.23 17.88 -3.38
C SER A 539 -10.57 18.60 -3.42
N SER A 540 -11.13 18.78 -4.62
CA SER A 540 -12.45 19.34 -4.77
C SER A 540 -13.30 18.62 -5.81
N GLY A 541 -14.60 18.58 -5.54
CA GLY A 541 -15.63 18.03 -6.41
C GLY A 541 -16.71 19.06 -6.71
N VAL A 542 -17.46 18.86 -7.78
CA VAL A 542 -18.57 19.74 -8.16
C VAL A 542 -19.84 18.91 -8.33
N VAL A 543 -20.85 19.22 -7.52
CA VAL A 543 -22.21 18.72 -7.68
C VAL A 543 -22.95 19.64 -8.65
N LYS A 544 -23.42 19.07 -9.76
CA LYS A 544 -24.09 19.84 -10.80
C LYS A 544 -25.54 20.17 -10.43
N LYS A 545 -26.00 21.33 -10.87
CA LYS A 545 -27.36 21.83 -10.61
C LYS A 545 -28.46 20.90 -11.12
N ASP A 546 -28.25 20.20 -12.24
CA ASP A 546 -29.22 19.26 -12.82
C ASP A 546 -29.29 17.92 -12.07
N LYS A 547 -28.37 17.68 -11.14
CA LYS A 547 -28.29 16.47 -10.31
C LYS A 547 -27.81 16.84 -8.90
N PRO A 548 -28.61 17.58 -8.12
CA PRO A 548 -28.26 17.90 -6.75
C PRO A 548 -28.20 16.60 -5.92
N ILE A 549 -27.39 16.62 -4.86
CA ILE A 549 -27.30 15.51 -3.90
C ILE A 549 -28.15 15.82 -2.67
N LEU A 550 -28.66 14.80 -2.00
CA LEU A 550 -29.32 14.97 -0.71
C LEU A 550 -28.25 15.15 0.37
N MET A 551 -28.09 16.37 0.86
CA MET A 551 -27.10 16.72 1.88
C MET A 551 -27.57 16.29 3.27
N GLU A 552 -28.83 16.58 3.57
CA GLU A 552 -29.53 16.21 4.80
C GLU A 552 -31.00 16.02 4.43
N PRO A 553 -31.78 15.15 5.11
CA PRO A 553 -33.22 15.09 4.94
C PRO A 553 -33.86 16.48 4.81
N GLY A 554 -34.68 16.70 3.77
CA GLY A 554 -35.28 18.01 3.54
C GLY A 554 -34.40 19.00 2.77
N PHE A 555 -33.10 18.77 2.59
CA PHE A 555 -32.18 19.69 1.92
C PHE A 555 -31.27 19.03 0.88
N ASN A 556 -31.48 19.43 -0.37
CA ASN A 556 -30.61 19.09 -1.50
C ASN A 556 -29.54 20.17 -1.69
N PHE A 557 -28.33 19.76 -2.08
CA PHE A 557 -27.19 20.65 -2.35
C PHE A 557 -26.70 20.54 -3.80
N PHE A 558 -26.29 21.67 -4.38
CA PHE A 558 -25.46 21.71 -5.58
C PHE A 558 -24.40 22.82 -5.48
N GLY A 559 -23.21 22.58 -6.02
CA GLY A 559 -22.07 23.50 -5.91
C GLY A 559 -20.74 22.79 -5.76
N LYS A 560 -19.73 23.53 -5.30
CA LYS A 560 -18.38 23.00 -5.05
C LYS A 560 -18.32 22.40 -3.66
N ILE A 561 -17.66 21.25 -3.53
CA ILE A 561 -17.32 20.63 -2.25
C ILE A 561 -15.80 20.54 -2.21
N GLU A 562 -15.22 21.05 -1.13
CA GLU A 562 -13.78 21.03 -0.87
C GLU A 562 -13.50 20.10 0.32
N LEU A 563 -12.43 19.33 0.19
CA LEU A 563 -12.03 18.31 1.16
C LEU A 563 -10.58 18.54 1.56
N PHE A 564 -10.32 18.42 2.85
CA PHE A 564 -9.00 18.41 3.46
C PHE A 564 -8.83 17.09 4.20
N ALA A 565 -7.80 16.31 3.90
CA ALA A 565 -7.67 14.94 4.41
C ALA A 565 -7.67 14.85 5.94
N ASN A 566 -7.17 15.89 6.62
CA ASN A 566 -7.10 15.96 8.07
C ASN A 566 -8.39 16.44 8.77
N LYS A 567 -9.49 16.68 8.03
CA LYS A 567 -10.77 17.16 8.58
C LYS A 567 -11.92 16.28 8.13
N GLU A 568 -12.63 15.67 9.07
CA GLU A 568 -13.86 14.92 8.79
C GLU A 568 -14.93 15.75 8.05
N GLN A 569 -15.04 17.04 8.39
CA GLN A 569 -15.99 17.95 7.76
C GLN A 569 -15.55 18.38 6.36
N LEU A 570 -16.50 18.37 5.42
CA LEU A 570 -16.32 18.89 4.07
C LEU A 570 -16.76 20.36 4.03
N LEU A 571 -16.08 21.18 3.24
CA LEU A 571 -16.50 22.56 2.99
C LEU A 571 -17.44 22.59 1.80
N PHE A 572 -18.73 22.82 2.04
CA PHE A 572 -19.74 22.98 1.01
C PHE A 572 -19.86 24.45 0.64
N ASN A 573 -19.56 24.77 -0.62
CA ASN A 573 -19.65 26.11 -1.19
C ASN A 573 -20.56 26.09 -2.42
N GLY A 574 -21.83 26.44 -2.22
CA GLY A 574 -22.84 26.27 -3.24
C GLY A 574 -24.19 26.79 -2.81
N LYS A 575 -25.23 26.04 -3.20
CA LYS A 575 -26.60 26.37 -2.88
C LYS A 575 -27.37 25.17 -2.34
N ILE A 576 -28.30 25.47 -1.43
CA ILE A 576 -29.25 24.51 -0.85
C ILE A 576 -30.65 24.81 -1.38
N ILE A 577 -31.41 23.75 -1.66
CA ILE A 577 -32.82 23.79 -2.01
C ILE A 577 -33.61 22.80 -1.14
N PRO A 578 -34.88 23.10 -0.80
CA PRO A 578 -35.73 22.15 -0.10
C PRO A 578 -36.01 20.93 -0.98
N SER A 579 -35.73 19.72 -0.48
CA SER A 579 -35.90 18.46 -1.23
C SER A 579 -37.37 18.05 -1.39
N GLU A 580 -38.24 18.44 -0.46
CA GLU A 580 -39.63 17.98 -0.41
C GLU A 580 -40.60 18.86 -1.21
N ILE A 581 -40.12 20.00 -1.75
CA ILE A 581 -40.95 20.93 -2.50
C ILE A 581 -40.87 20.64 -3.99
N ARG A 582 -42.03 20.31 -4.57
CA ARG A 582 -42.14 20.07 -6.01
C ARG A 582 -42.01 21.37 -6.79
N ASN A 583 -41.21 21.34 -7.87
CA ASN A 583 -40.99 22.47 -8.78
C ASN A 583 -40.44 23.74 -8.09
N PHE A 584 -39.61 23.59 -7.07
CA PHE A 584 -38.93 24.71 -6.43
C PHE A 584 -38.15 25.55 -7.44
N ASP A 585 -38.30 26.88 -7.42
CA ASP A 585 -37.53 27.77 -8.27
C ASP A 585 -36.09 27.87 -7.76
N GLU A 586 -35.18 27.15 -8.40
CA GLU A 586 -33.75 27.13 -8.08
C GLU A 586 -33.08 28.52 -8.13
N SER A 587 -33.71 29.55 -8.73
CA SER A 587 -33.24 30.94 -8.65
C SER A 587 -33.24 31.48 -7.21
N ARG A 588 -34.13 30.93 -6.37
CA ARG A 588 -34.33 31.25 -4.95
C ARG A 588 -33.49 30.38 -3.99
N ALA A 589 -32.65 29.51 -4.52
CA ALA A 589 -31.81 28.62 -3.72
C ALA A 589 -30.90 29.40 -2.75
N ILE A 590 -30.78 28.88 -1.53
CA ILE A 590 -30.09 29.50 -0.41
C ILE A 590 -28.58 29.37 -0.63
N SER A 591 -27.81 30.44 -0.44
CA SER A 591 -26.35 30.32 -0.52
C SER A 591 -25.83 29.62 0.74
N TYR A 592 -24.97 28.62 0.56
CA TYR A 592 -24.34 27.89 1.66
C TYR A 592 -22.83 27.88 1.47
N ASN A 593 -22.11 28.31 2.50
CA ASN A 593 -20.65 28.30 2.55
C ASN A 593 -20.20 28.00 3.96
N ASN A 594 -20.21 26.73 4.33
CA ASN A 594 -19.81 26.29 5.66
C ASN A 594 -19.28 24.84 5.64
N TYR A 595 -18.57 24.49 6.71
CA TYR A 595 -18.18 23.11 6.97
C TYR A 595 -19.39 22.29 7.42
N PHE A 596 -19.47 21.05 6.96
CA PHE A 596 -20.53 20.11 7.33
C PHE A 596 -19.94 18.69 7.33
N ALA A 597 -20.15 17.94 8.42
CA ALA A 597 -19.82 16.53 8.44
C ALA A 597 -20.97 15.75 7.78
N PRO A 598 -20.68 14.85 6.82
CA PRO A 598 -21.69 13.92 6.33
C PRO A 598 -22.31 13.14 7.51
N GLY A 599 -23.64 13.22 7.66
CA GLY A 599 -24.36 12.58 8.77
C GLY A 599 -24.70 13.48 9.96
N ASP A 600 -24.29 14.76 9.96
CA ASP A 600 -24.76 15.75 10.95
C ASP A 600 -26.14 16.32 10.57
N GLU A 601 -26.84 16.88 11.56
CA GLU A 601 -28.05 17.67 11.33
C GLU A 601 -27.72 19.03 10.73
N LEU A 602 -28.49 19.43 9.71
CA LEU A 602 -28.32 20.72 9.05
C LEU A 602 -29.30 21.74 9.62
N SER A 603 -28.76 22.88 10.07
CA SER A 603 -29.56 24.06 10.41
C SER A 603 -29.09 25.27 9.63
N ILE A 604 -30.05 26.00 9.06
CA ILE A 604 -29.77 27.19 8.23
C ILE A 604 -30.33 28.41 8.97
N ASN A 605 -29.47 29.39 9.25
CA ASN A 605 -29.92 30.63 9.89
C ASN A 605 -30.73 31.49 8.91
N ILE A 606 -31.96 31.82 9.29
CA ILE A 606 -32.89 32.68 8.58
C ILE A 606 -33.03 33.99 9.36
N SER A 607 -32.59 35.09 8.75
CA SER A 607 -32.60 36.41 9.37
C SER A 607 -33.39 37.45 8.55
N GLU A 608 -33.90 38.47 9.23
CA GLU A 608 -34.60 39.59 8.57
C GLU A 608 -33.67 40.46 7.71
N GLN A 609 -32.37 40.49 8.03
CA GLN A 609 -31.39 41.38 7.38
C GLN A 609 -31.00 40.92 5.97
N ASP A 610 -31.25 39.65 5.63
CA ASP A 610 -30.89 39.04 4.34
C ASP A 610 -31.95 39.25 3.24
N ASN A 611 -32.87 40.23 3.39
CA ASN A 611 -34.08 40.39 2.55
C ASN A 611 -34.93 39.12 2.49
N PHE A 612 -34.89 38.33 3.56
CA PHE A 612 -35.37 36.96 3.60
C PHE A 612 -36.85 36.84 4.03
N TYR A 613 -37.72 37.67 3.46
CA TYR A 613 -39.18 37.49 3.58
C TYR A 613 -39.69 36.27 2.78
N SER A 614 -38.79 35.44 2.25
CA SER A 614 -39.09 34.35 1.32
C SER A 614 -39.95 33.26 1.94
N SER A 615 -40.02 33.16 3.27
CA SER A 615 -40.89 32.23 4.01
C SER A 615 -41.85 32.95 4.97
N SER A 616 -42.11 34.24 4.72
CA SER A 616 -43.14 35.03 5.43
C SER A 616 -44.55 34.68 4.96
N ILE A 617 -45.56 35.09 5.72
CA ILE A 617 -46.93 35.23 5.25
C ILE A 617 -47.15 36.71 4.98
N SER A 618 -47.44 37.05 3.73
CA SER A 618 -47.50 38.43 3.27
C SER A 618 -48.77 38.69 2.45
N LYS A 619 -49.19 39.95 2.41
CA LYS A 619 -50.34 40.38 1.62
C LYS A 619 -49.95 40.52 0.14
N LYS A 620 -50.76 39.94 -0.74
CA LYS A 620 -50.62 40.02 -2.20
C LYS A 620 -52.00 40.17 -2.84
N ASN A 621 -52.24 41.27 -3.56
CA ASN A 621 -53.54 41.59 -4.16
C ASN A 621 -54.70 41.51 -3.15
N ASN A 622 -54.55 42.16 -1.99
CA ASN A 622 -55.53 42.17 -0.88
C ASN A 622 -55.73 40.86 -0.12
N SER A 623 -55.12 39.73 -0.52
CA SER A 623 -55.22 38.45 0.18
C SER A 623 -53.89 38.06 0.85
N LEU A 624 -53.95 37.29 1.94
CA LEU A 624 -52.76 36.71 2.54
C LEU A 624 -52.25 35.53 1.70
N PHE A 625 -50.93 35.44 1.56
CA PHE A 625 -50.24 34.45 0.74
C PHE A 625 -48.99 33.93 1.45
N PHE A 626 -48.72 32.63 1.30
CA PHE A 626 -47.51 31.97 1.75
C PHE A 626 -46.98 31.05 0.65
N ASP A 627 -45.68 31.10 0.43
CA ASP A 627 -44.96 30.16 -0.43
C ASP A 627 -43.54 29.99 0.11
N PHE A 628 -43.19 28.78 0.52
CA PHE A 628 -41.96 28.51 1.25
C PHE A 628 -40.74 28.77 0.36
N PHE A 629 -39.88 29.70 0.78
CA PHE A 629 -38.72 30.18 0.02
C PHE A 629 -39.03 30.81 -1.35
N ASN A 630 -40.31 31.05 -1.67
CA ASN A 630 -40.73 31.64 -2.93
C ASN A 630 -41.78 32.75 -2.73
N ASN A 631 -41.85 33.34 -1.54
CA ASN A 631 -42.73 34.47 -1.32
C ASN A 631 -42.27 35.73 -2.12
N PRO A 632 -43.08 36.22 -3.08
CA PRO A 632 -42.74 37.38 -3.90
C PRO A 632 -43.16 38.66 -3.18
N VAL A 633 -42.48 39.03 -2.08
CA VAL A 633 -42.80 40.27 -1.36
C VAL A 633 -42.23 41.47 -2.12
N GLU A 634 -43.10 42.38 -2.54
CA GLU A 634 -42.70 43.72 -2.98
C GLU A 634 -42.30 44.56 -1.75
N LYS A 635 -41.33 45.47 -1.86
CA LYS A 635 -40.77 46.26 -0.74
C LYS A 635 -41.78 47.06 0.11
N MET A 636 -43.07 47.12 -0.26
CA MET A 636 -44.10 47.94 0.39
C MET A 636 -45.36 47.18 0.82
N SER A 637 -45.43 45.85 0.65
CA SER A 637 -46.60 45.06 1.06
C SER A 637 -46.57 44.73 2.56
N LEU A 638 -47.73 44.68 3.22
CA LEU A 638 -47.85 44.23 4.60
C LEU A 638 -47.30 42.80 4.76
N VAL A 639 -46.27 42.66 5.59
CA VAL A 639 -45.77 41.37 6.07
C VAL A 639 -46.55 41.02 7.33
N PHE A 640 -47.53 40.14 7.18
CA PHE A 640 -48.44 39.75 8.25
C PHE A 640 -47.72 38.91 9.30
N PHE A 641 -46.90 37.94 8.88
CA PHE A 641 -46.09 37.12 9.78
C PHE A 641 -44.72 36.86 9.16
N ASN A 642 -43.65 37.02 9.95
CA ASN A 642 -42.28 36.80 9.49
C ASN A 642 -41.54 35.87 10.48
N PRO A 643 -41.18 34.64 10.10
CA PRO A 643 -40.39 33.77 10.96
C PRO A 643 -38.90 34.15 10.94
N ASN A 644 -38.19 33.80 12.01
CA ASN A 644 -36.74 33.98 12.12
C ASN A 644 -36.11 32.87 12.98
N GLY A 645 -34.79 32.67 12.82
CA GLY A 645 -34.04 31.68 13.59
C GLY A 645 -33.50 30.56 12.72
N LEU A 646 -33.40 29.35 13.27
CA LEU A 646 -32.88 28.18 12.57
C LEU A 646 -33.97 27.48 11.79
N LEU A 647 -33.74 27.33 10.48
CA LEU A 647 -34.46 26.40 9.64
C LEU A 647 -33.87 25.00 9.77
N SER A 648 -34.70 24.03 10.11
CA SER A 648 -34.40 22.60 10.11
C SER A 648 -35.55 21.80 9.49
N TYR A 649 -35.31 20.51 9.23
CA TYR A 649 -36.32 19.59 8.73
C TYR A 649 -36.45 18.38 9.65
N ASP A 650 -37.68 18.06 10.04
CA ASP A 650 -38.01 16.83 10.74
C ASP A 650 -38.35 15.74 9.71
N SER A 651 -37.52 14.70 9.64
CA SER A 651 -37.70 13.61 8.69
C SER A 651 -38.82 12.63 9.04
N TYR A 652 -39.20 12.54 10.33
CA TYR A 652 -40.27 11.67 10.81
C TYR A 652 -41.63 12.28 10.49
N ASP A 653 -41.83 13.55 10.87
CA ASP A 653 -43.08 14.27 10.62
C ASP A 653 -43.14 14.92 9.22
N LYS A 654 -42.00 14.93 8.51
CA LYS A 654 -41.81 15.53 7.18
C LYS A 654 -42.15 17.02 7.14
N THR A 655 -41.61 17.77 8.11
CA THR A 655 -41.95 19.18 8.32
C THR A 655 -40.73 20.07 8.35
N TYR A 656 -40.82 21.24 7.73
CA TYR A 656 -39.83 22.30 7.92
C TYR A 656 -40.21 23.17 9.12
N LEU A 657 -39.25 23.44 10.00
CA LEU A 657 -39.42 24.30 11.17
C LEU A 657 -38.43 25.46 11.11
N ILE A 658 -38.92 26.70 11.20
CA ILE A 658 -38.14 27.91 11.39
C ILE A 658 -38.43 28.43 12.79
N GLU A 659 -37.44 28.42 13.68
CA GLU A 659 -37.56 28.88 15.06
C GLU A 659 -36.20 29.25 15.66
N THR A 660 -36.15 30.21 16.58
CA THR A 660 -34.91 30.57 17.28
C THR A 660 -34.41 29.42 18.17
N SER A 661 -33.10 29.32 18.36
CA SER A 661 -32.50 28.28 19.20
C SER A 661 -33.03 28.34 20.64
N GLU A 662 -33.15 29.54 21.20
CA GLU A 662 -33.61 29.74 22.57
C GLU A 662 -35.07 29.28 22.78
N LYS A 663 -35.93 29.45 21.76
CA LYS A 663 -37.32 29.00 21.83
C LYS A 663 -37.42 27.48 21.65
N ARG A 664 -36.60 26.92 20.75
CA ARG A 664 -36.52 25.48 20.51
C ARG A 664 -36.04 24.71 21.73
N GLU A 665 -35.09 25.28 22.46
CA GLU A 665 -34.54 24.73 23.72
C GLU A 665 -35.43 25.05 24.93
N GLN A 666 -36.57 25.74 24.72
CA GLN A 666 -37.53 26.15 25.76
C GLN A 666 -36.92 27.07 26.83
N GLU A 667 -35.87 27.82 26.49
CA GLU A 667 -35.26 28.83 27.36
C GLU A 667 -36.11 30.12 27.41
N VAL A 668 -36.82 30.42 26.33
CA VAL A 668 -37.71 31.58 26.20
C VAL A 668 -39.05 31.19 25.61
N TYR A 669 -40.10 31.93 25.95
CA TYR A 669 -41.41 31.76 25.34
C TYR A 669 -41.58 32.49 24.01
N ASN A 670 -40.93 33.64 23.85
CA ASN A 670 -41.14 34.51 22.69
C ASN A 670 -40.30 34.09 21.48
N GLY A 671 -40.83 34.36 20.29
CA GLY A 671 -40.13 34.13 19.02
C GLY A 671 -41.12 33.67 17.94
N ASN A 672 -40.90 34.12 16.71
CA ASN A 672 -41.78 33.78 15.60
C ASN A 672 -41.40 32.41 15.02
N SER A 673 -42.24 31.42 15.30
CA SER A 673 -42.10 30.03 14.84
C SER A 673 -42.96 29.79 13.61
N LEU A 674 -42.41 29.13 12.59
CA LEU A 674 -43.18 28.63 11.44
C LEU A 674 -42.90 27.16 11.20
N LEU A 675 -43.97 26.38 11.14
CA LEU A 675 -43.96 24.97 10.78
C LEU A 675 -44.68 24.80 9.44
N PHE A 676 -44.00 24.19 8.47
CA PHE A 676 -44.54 23.95 7.13
C PHE A 676 -44.52 22.47 6.78
N LYS A 677 -45.70 21.93 6.44
CA LYS A 677 -45.90 20.56 5.95
C LYS A 677 -46.10 20.58 4.43
N PRO A 678 -45.05 20.31 3.63
CA PRO A 678 -45.13 20.41 2.17
C PRO A 678 -46.12 19.43 1.55
N TYR A 679 -46.26 18.23 2.12
CA TYR A 679 -47.16 17.19 1.61
C TYR A 679 -48.63 17.49 1.89
N ASP A 680 -48.93 17.95 3.11
CA ASP A 680 -50.30 18.29 3.53
C ASP A 680 -50.73 19.68 3.04
N GLN A 681 -49.79 20.47 2.50
CA GLN A 681 -49.97 21.88 2.15
C GLN A 681 -50.52 22.68 3.34
N GLU A 682 -49.98 22.41 4.53
CA GLU A 682 -50.37 23.04 5.79
C GLU A 682 -49.23 23.91 6.31
N VAL A 683 -49.56 25.13 6.74
CA VAL A 683 -48.66 26.03 7.45
C VAL A 683 -49.25 26.36 8.81
N SER A 684 -48.43 26.19 9.84
CA SER A 684 -48.73 26.61 11.20
C SER A 684 -47.71 27.65 11.62
N PHE A 685 -48.15 28.67 12.33
CA PHE A 685 -47.26 29.71 12.82
C PHE A 685 -47.69 30.16 14.21
N GLU A 686 -46.70 30.56 15.00
CA GLU A 686 -46.90 31.12 16.32
C GLU A 686 -45.97 32.31 16.49
N GLY A 687 -46.54 33.41 16.98
CA GLY A 687 -45.76 34.57 17.36
C GLY A 687 -46.45 35.88 17.02
N LYS A 688 -45.65 36.94 16.99
CA LYS A 688 -46.10 38.28 16.67
C LYS A 688 -46.54 38.40 15.21
N VAL A 689 -47.72 38.98 15.01
CA VAL A 689 -48.28 39.29 13.68
C VAL A 689 -48.64 40.77 13.54
N ASN A 690 -48.69 41.24 12.30
CA ASN A 690 -49.17 42.56 11.93
C ASN A 690 -50.54 42.43 11.24
N LEU A 691 -51.63 42.65 11.98
CA LEU A 691 -52.98 42.68 11.43
C LEU A 691 -53.26 43.97 10.63
N VAL A 692 -52.56 45.05 10.94
CA VAL A 692 -52.70 46.35 10.28
C VAL A 692 -51.35 47.05 10.25
N ASP A 693 -51.19 48.01 9.33
CA ASP A 693 -50.08 48.97 9.39
C ASP A 693 -50.39 50.02 10.46
N ASN A 694 -49.75 49.89 11.62
CA ASN A 694 -49.97 50.77 12.77
C ASN A 694 -49.64 52.24 12.45
N ASP A 695 -50.54 53.15 12.79
CA ASP A 695 -50.34 54.60 12.65
C ASP A 695 -50.25 55.31 14.01
N ASN A 696 -50.22 56.65 14.00
CA ASN A 696 -50.06 57.44 15.23
C ASN A 696 -51.32 57.47 16.12
N ASN A 697 -52.49 57.23 15.56
CA ASN A 697 -53.78 57.37 16.21
C ASN A 697 -54.45 56.03 16.54
N PHE A 698 -54.13 54.98 15.78
CA PHE A 698 -54.70 53.65 15.97
C PHE A 698 -53.63 52.57 15.77
N LYS A 699 -53.49 51.70 16.77
CA LYS A 699 -52.51 50.61 16.75
C LYS A 699 -53.14 49.32 17.23
N ILE A 700 -52.80 48.24 16.55
CA ILE A 700 -53.08 46.87 16.98
C ILE A 700 -51.75 46.15 17.13
N TYR A 701 -51.49 45.64 18.33
CA TYR A 701 -50.41 44.69 18.58
C TYR A 701 -51.02 43.31 18.75
N SER A 702 -50.49 42.30 18.06
CA SER A 702 -51.07 40.97 18.08
C SER A 702 -50.01 39.88 18.10
N SER A 703 -50.24 38.87 18.93
CA SER A 703 -49.57 37.57 18.85
C SER A 703 -50.63 36.50 18.74
N MET A 704 -50.39 35.51 17.90
CA MET A 704 -51.34 34.41 17.68
C MET A 704 -50.62 33.10 17.40
N SER A 705 -51.29 32.00 17.76
CA SER A 705 -50.97 30.66 17.26
C SER A 705 -52.05 30.28 16.25
N ALA A 706 -51.65 29.86 15.06
CA ALA A 706 -52.56 29.70 13.94
C ALA A 706 -52.16 28.57 13.00
N ASN A 707 -53.14 28.02 12.28
CA ASN A 707 -52.94 27.06 11.22
C ASN A 707 -53.72 27.42 9.96
N SER A 708 -53.22 26.98 8.81
CA SER A 708 -53.85 27.23 7.51
C SER A 708 -53.48 26.18 6.48
N LYS A 709 -54.43 25.87 5.59
CA LYS A 709 -54.16 25.12 4.36
C LYS A 709 -53.88 26.09 3.22
N LEU A 710 -52.79 25.88 2.48
CA LEU A 710 -52.31 26.79 1.43
C LEU A 710 -53.27 26.91 0.24
N ASP A 711 -54.07 25.89 -0.05
CA ASP A 711 -55.04 25.88 -1.14
C ASP A 711 -56.16 26.92 -0.95
N SER A 712 -56.63 27.04 0.29
CA SER A 712 -57.70 27.95 0.68
C SER A 712 -57.17 29.24 1.29
N MET A 713 -55.98 29.20 1.90
CA MET A 713 -55.43 30.24 2.79
C MET A 713 -56.41 30.69 3.87
N LYS A 714 -57.37 29.85 4.28
CA LYS A 714 -58.20 30.14 5.48
C LYS A 714 -57.34 29.95 6.71
N ILE A 715 -57.22 30.98 7.54
CA ILE A 715 -56.43 30.92 8.77
C ILE A 715 -57.39 30.86 9.95
N SER A 716 -57.19 29.89 10.84
CA SER A 716 -57.82 29.85 12.16
C SER A 716 -56.77 30.19 13.19
N SER A 717 -57.06 31.12 14.10
CA SER A 717 -56.06 31.57 15.08
C SER A 717 -56.66 31.83 16.45
N ASP A 718 -55.88 31.54 17.48
CA ASP A 718 -56.11 31.94 18.86
C ASP A 718 -55.04 32.98 19.23
N GLY A 719 -55.45 34.17 19.66
CA GLY A 719 -54.54 35.29 19.80
C GLY A 719 -54.80 36.24 20.96
N VAL A 720 -53.78 37.05 21.24
CA VAL A 720 -53.86 38.23 22.11
C VAL A 720 -53.82 39.46 21.22
N HIS A 721 -54.81 40.35 21.39
CA HIS A 721 -54.91 41.59 20.62
C HIS A 721 -54.98 42.80 21.55
N ILE A 722 -54.01 43.69 21.44
CA ILE A 722 -53.93 44.96 22.18
C ILE A 722 -54.29 46.07 21.21
N ILE A 723 -55.41 46.74 21.46
CA ILE A 723 -55.87 47.88 20.68
C ILE A 723 -55.60 49.16 21.47
N ASP A 724 -54.75 50.01 20.90
CA ASP A 724 -54.43 51.33 21.43
C ASP A 724 -54.98 52.40 20.49
N VAL A 725 -55.71 53.35 21.06
CA VAL A 725 -56.37 54.42 20.30
C VAL A 725 -56.09 55.74 20.99
N ASN A 726 -55.64 56.72 20.23
CA ASN A 726 -55.28 58.04 20.72
C ASN A 726 -56.54 58.89 21.04
N ILE A 727 -57.24 58.52 22.12
CA ILE A 727 -58.37 59.26 22.70
C ILE A 727 -58.05 59.73 24.14
N ARG A 728 -58.91 60.58 24.73
CA ARG A 728 -58.67 61.06 26.10
C ARG A 728 -58.78 59.90 27.10
N LYS A 729 -57.75 59.73 27.95
CA LYS A 729 -57.75 58.72 29.03
C LYS A 729 -58.98 58.77 29.95
N SER A 730 -59.55 59.96 30.18
CA SER A 730 -60.78 60.09 30.97
C SER A 730 -61.96 59.33 30.38
N LEU A 731 -62.03 59.18 29.04
CA LEU A 731 -63.08 58.43 28.36
C LEU A 731 -62.81 56.95 28.42
N ILE A 732 -61.56 56.54 28.23
CA ILE A 732 -61.14 55.13 28.40
C ILE A 732 -61.55 54.66 29.80
N ASN A 733 -61.22 55.45 30.83
CA ASN A 733 -61.61 55.14 32.21
C ASN A 733 -63.14 55.09 32.38
N LYS A 734 -63.88 56.07 31.83
CA LYS A 734 -65.36 56.10 31.93
C LYS A 734 -66.01 54.89 31.23
N ILE A 735 -65.46 54.45 30.10
CA ILE A 735 -65.91 53.23 29.41
C ILE A 735 -65.58 52.01 30.29
N GLY A 736 -64.37 51.94 30.85
CA GLY A 736 -63.95 50.89 31.78
C GLY A 736 -64.89 50.77 32.97
N ASP A 737 -65.18 51.87 33.66
CA ASP A 737 -66.06 51.90 34.83
C ASP A 737 -67.45 51.37 34.50
N LEU A 738 -68.03 51.76 33.36
CA LEU A 738 -69.35 51.28 32.91
C LEU A 738 -69.34 49.78 32.58
N PHE A 739 -68.29 49.29 31.92
CA PHE A 739 -68.14 47.86 31.65
C PHE A 739 -67.98 47.08 32.94
N PHE A 740 -67.13 47.53 33.86
CA PHE A 740 -66.91 46.90 35.16
C PHE A 740 -68.21 46.83 35.99
N GLU A 741 -68.95 47.94 36.10
CA GLU A 741 -70.25 47.96 36.78
C GLU A 741 -71.26 47.02 36.11
N SER A 742 -71.28 46.95 34.77
CA SER A 742 -72.15 46.01 34.05
C SER A 742 -71.81 44.56 34.38
N ILE A 743 -70.53 44.19 34.38
CA ILE A 743 -70.08 42.82 34.68
C ILE A 743 -70.37 42.45 36.15
N GLU A 744 -70.12 43.36 37.10
CA GLU A 744 -70.44 43.13 38.53
C GLU A 744 -71.95 42.93 38.76
N ASN A 745 -72.81 43.61 37.99
CA ASN A 745 -74.26 43.52 38.16
C ASN A 745 -74.89 42.28 37.47
N TYR A 746 -74.42 41.92 36.29
CA TYR A 746 -75.04 40.88 35.45
C TYR A 746 -74.28 39.54 35.47
N GLY A 747 -72.99 39.55 35.82
CA GLY A 747 -72.09 38.40 35.74
C GLY A 747 -71.65 38.07 34.31
N ALA A 748 -70.46 37.50 34.17
CA ALA A 748 -69.92 36.98 32.92
C ALA A 748 -68.92 35.83 33.19
N GLY A 749 -68.63 35.03 32.17
CA GLY A 749 -67.51 34.09 32.21
C GLY A 749 -66.17 34.83 32.31
N ILE A 750 -65.14 34.20 32.87
CA ILE A 750 -63.79 34.79 32.94
C ILE A 750 -63.15 34.80 31.55
N ALA A 751 -62.48 35.89 31.18
CA ALA A 751 -61.82 36.00 29.87
C ALA A 751 -60.54 35.15 29.78
N HIS A 752 -59.84 34.97 30.90
CA HIS A 752 -58.64 34.15 31.03
C HIS A 752 -58.34 33.84 32.51
N ASP A 753 -57.47 32.85 32.73
CA ASP A 753 -56.96 32.49 34.06
C ASP A 753 -55.42 32.64 34.17
N ASN A 754 -54.79 33.31 33.20
CA ASN A 754 -53.34 33.46 33.06
C ASN A 754 -52.64 32.12 32.76
N GLU A 755 -53.30 31.28 31.97
CA GLU A 755 -52.76 30.04 31.45
C GLU A 755 -51.47 30.25 30.64
N GLN A 756 -50.68 29.18 30.54
CA GLN A 756 -49.36 29.22 29.92
C GLN A 756 -49.40 29.70 28.46
N ASP A 757 -50.38 29.25 27.66
CA ASP A 757 -50.50 29.65 26.25
C ASP A 757 -50.73 31.16 26.08
N LEU A 758 -51.46 31.79 27.02
CA LEU A 758 -51.65 33.24 27.05
C LEU A 758 -50.33 33.95 27.38
N LEU A 759 -49.57 33.44 28.34
CA LEU A 759 -48.26 33.99 28.70
C LEU A 759 -47.26 33.88 27.54
N ILE A 760 -47.28 32.78 26.78
CA ILE A 760 -46.44 32.61 25.58
C ILE A 760 -46.74 33.71 24.57
N ARG A 761 -48.02 33.90 24.20
CA ARG A 761 -48.43 34.94 23.24
C ARG A 761 -48.15 36.36 23.75
N LEU A 762 -48.32 36.60 25.05
CA LEU A 762 -47.94 37.89 25.66
C LEU A 762 -46.42 38.13 25.58
N SER A 763 -45.61 37.09 25.73
CA SER A 763 -44.16 37.15 25.66
C SER A 763 -43.68 37.67 24.31
N ASP A 764 -44.34 37.31 23.20
CA ASP A 764 -44.04 37.85 21.87
C ASP A 764 -44.23 39.37 21.75
N LEU A 765 -45.13 39.94 22.57
CA LEU A 765 -45.45 41.36 22.55
C LEU A 765 -44.61 42.15 23.56
N THR A 766 -44.34 41.60 24.74
CA THR A 766 -43.72 42.32 25.86
C THR A 766 -42.27 41.91 26.15
N GLY A 767 -41.87 40.72 25.70
CA GLY A 767 -40.57 40.07 25.91
C GLY A 767 -40.54 39.08 27.08
N ASN A 768 -39.69 38.04 26.95
CA ASN A 768 -39.57 36.93 27.91
C ASN A 768 -39.36 37.36 29.36
N GLU A 769 -38.37 38.23 29.60
CA GLU A 769 -37.94 38.59 30.96
C GLU A 769 -39.12 39.14 31.78
N LYS A 770 -39.94 40.00 31.19
CA LYS A 770 -41.10 40.60 31.86
C LYS A 770 -42.18 39.57 32.15
N ILE A 771 -42.46 38.69 31.19
CA ILE A 771 -43.46 37.63 31.37
C ILE A 771 -43.03 36.61 32.40
N THR A 772 -41.76 36.20 32.44
CA THR A 772 -41.26 35.29 33.48
C THR A 772 -41.37 35.93 34.87
N ILE A 773 -41.11 37.24 35.01
CA ILE A 773 -41.33 37.95 36.29
C ILE A 773 -42.82 37.96 36.65
N TYR A 774 -43.70 38.25 35.70
CA TYR A 774 -45.14 38.28 35.91
C TYR A 774 -45.70 36.89 36.28
N GLU A 775 -45.31 35.85 35.55
CA GLU A 775 -45.64 34.43 35.77
C GLU A 775 -45.28 34.02 37.22
N ASN A 776 -44.06 34.30 37.66
CA ASN A 776 -43.64 34.02 39.03
C ASN A 776 -44.49 34.77 40.07
N SER A 777 -45.01 35.95 39.73
CA SER A 777 -45.83 36.74 40.64
C SER A 777 -47.26 36.23 40.77
N ILE A 778 -47.84 35.64 39.72
CA ILE A 778 -49.21 35.08 39.74
C ILE A 778 -49.30 33.71 40.42
N LEU A 779 -48.18 33.00 40.62
CA LEU A 779 -48.15 31.74 41.39
C LEU A 779 -48.64 31.89 42.83
N SER A 780 -48.61 33.11 43.38
CA SER A 780 -48.97 33.40 44.78
C SER A 780 -50.42 33.85 44.96
N SER A 781 -50.99 34.54 43.98
CA SER A 781 -52.37 35.03 43.94
C SER A 781 -52.68 35.55 42.53
N TYR A 782 -53.96 35.61 42.16
CA TYR A 782 -54.38 36.27 40.91
C TYR A 782 -53.84 37.70 40.84
N LYS A 783 -53.37 38.09 39.65
CA LYS A 783 -53.02 39.46 39.28
C LYS A 783 -53.58 39.76 37.90
N SER A 784 -53.87 41.03 37.66
CA SER A 784 -54.32 41.53 36.35
C SER A 784 -53.17 41.55 35.36
N LEU A 785 -53.46 41.29 34.08
CA LEU A 785 -52.49 41.42 32.99
C LEU A 785 -51.84 42.80 32.92
N ILE A 786 -52.53 43.85 33.40
CA ILE A 786 -52.00 45.22 33.42
C ILE A 786 -50.64 45.30 34.15
N GLU A 787 -50.40 44.42 35.14
CA GLU A 787 -49.13 44.37 35.87
C GLU A 787 -47.96 43.78 35.05
N ALA A 788 -48.23 43.08 33.94
CA ALA A 788 -47.19 42.41 33.16
C ALA A 788 -46.36 43.39 32.33
N ASP A 789 -46.97 44.38 31.70
CA ASP A 789 -46.28 45.43 30.93
C ASP A 789 -47.11 46.71 30.75
N PRO A 790 -46.50 47.90 30.75
CA PRO A 790 -47.21 49.16 30.48
C PRO A 790 -48.04 49.20 29.18
N ILE A 791 -47.67 48.44 28.14
CA ILE A 791 -48.42 48.38 26.87
C ILE A 791 -49.83 47.78 27.06
N ILE A 792 -50.05 46.99 28.12
CA ILE A 792 -51.33 46.36 28.40
C ILE A 792 -52.35 47.39 28.90
N ASN A 793 -51.91 48.54 29.44
CA ASN A 793 -52.77 49.69 29.75
C ASN A 793 -53.17 50.47 28.48
N SER A 794 -53.73 49.74 27.51
CA SER A 794 -54.24 50.21 26.22
C SER A 794 -55.77 50.29 26.22
N PHE A 795 -56.39 50.76 25.13
CA PHE A 795 -57.84 50.95 25.09
C PHE A 795 -58.61 49.64 25.31
N PHE A 796 -58.25 48.58 24.60
CA PHE A 796 -58.77 47.24 24.83
C PHE A 796 -57.66 46.20 24.77
N VAL A 797 -57.74 45.19 25.64
CA VAL A 797 -56.87 44.00 25.58
C VAL A 797 -57.73 42.77 25.53
N PHE A 798 -57.62 42.05 24.42
CA PHE A 798 -58.40 40.85 24.13
C PHE A 798 -57.50 39.62 24.20
N PRO A 799 -57.38 38.95 25.37
CA PRO A 799 -56.69 37.66 25.47
C PRO A 799 -57.53 36.57 24.78
N ASN A 800 -56.89 35.48 24.35
CA ASN A 800 -57.53 34.25 23.87
C ASN A 800 -58.74 34.47 22.94
N THR A 801 -58.64 35.46 22.06
CA THR A 801 -59.73 35.79 21.13
C THR A 801 -59.48 35.07 19.83
N LYS A 802 -60.47 34.29 19.39
CA LYS A 802 -60.37 33.48 18.18
C LYS A 802 -60.65 34.35 16.96
N LEU A 803 -59.63 34.61 16.14
CA LEU A 803 -59.78 35.31 14.87
C LEU A 803 -59.56 34.37 13.69
N ASN A 804 -60.45 34.47 12.70
CA ASN A 804 -60.34 33.75 11.45
C ASN A 804 -60.09 34.71 10.29
N TRP A 805 -59.23 34.32 9.36
CA TRP A 805 -59.04 35.04 8.10
C TRP A 805 -60.00 34.49 7.03
N SER A 806 -60.71 35.39 6.36
CA SER A 806 -61.62 35.11 5.25
C SER A 806 -61.02 35.58 3.92
N PRO A 807 -60.41 34.69 3.12
CA PRO A 807 -59.85 35.03 1.81
C PRO A 807 -60.87 35.63 0.84
N SER A 808 -62.12 35.13 0.86
CA SER A 808 -63.19 35.62 -0.03
C SER A 808 -63.63 37.05 0.27
N ASN A 809 -63.43 37.49 1.51
CA ASN A 809 -63.86 38.79 2.00
C ASN A 809 -62.68 39.73 2.31
N ASN A 810 -61.44 39.23 2.20
CA ASN A 810 -60.21 39.90 2.59
C ASN A 810 -60.29 40.50 3.99
N SER A 811 -60.73 39.71 4.97
CA SER A 811 -60.99 40.21 6.32
C SER A 811 -60.69 39.22 7.44
N TRP A 812 -60.21 39.75 8.56
CA TRP A 812 -60.15 39.06 9.85
C TRP A 812 -61.45 39.27 10.60
N TYR A 813 -61.98 38.22 11.23
CA TYR A 813 -63.22 38.29 12.00
C TYR A 813 -63.19 37.35 13.20
N ASN A 814 -63.86 37.69 14.30
CA ASN A 814 -63.98 36.76 15.43
C ASN A 814 -64.95 35.61 15.13
N SER A 815 -64.60 34.40 15.57
CA SER A 815 -65.44 33.21 15.44
C SER A 815 -66.01 32.69 16.76
N SER A 816 -65.77 33.40 17.85
CA SER A 816 -66.24 33.10 19.21
C SER A 816 -66.69 34.37 19.92
N VAL A 817 -67.15 34.25 21.17
CA VAL A 817 -67.22 35.39 22.10
C VAL A 817 -65.89 36.14 22.17
N ILE A 818 -65.97 37.41 22.55
CA ILE A 818 -64.79 38.25 22.74
C ILE A 818 -64.42 38.21 24.22
N ASN A 819 -63.19 37.80 24.48
CA ASN A 819 -62.59 37.73 25.81
C ASN A 819 -61.90 39.07 26.07
N LEU A 820 -62.34 39.83 27.08
CA LEU A 820 -61.80 41.15 27.42
C LEU A 820 -61.08 41.09 28.77
N SER A 821 -59.77 41.33 28.76
CA SER A 821 -58.97 41.41 30.00
C SER A 821 -59.16 42.76 30.68
N ASN A 822 -58.88 43.86 29.98
CA ASN A 822 -58.92 45.19 30.57
C ASN A 822 -59.29 46.28 29.57
N ILE A 823 -59.81 47.39 30.13
CA ILE A 823 -60.04 48.66 29.43
C ILE A 823 -59.21 49.73 30.14
N GLY A 824 -58.18 50.24 29.47
CA GLY A 824 -57.19 51.10 30.10
C GLY A 824 -56.60 50.44 31.34
N GLY A 825 -56.67 51.14 32.47
CA GLY A 825 -56.11 50.68 33.75
C GLY A 825 -57.06 49.85 34.61
N LEU A 826 -58.23 49.44 34.10
CA LEU A 826 -59.25 48.71 34.86
C LEU A 826 -59.33 47.25 34.41
N ASP A 827 -59.15 46.32 35.35
CA ASP A 827 -59.27 44.88 35.15
C ASP A 827 -60.74 44.47 35.05
N ILE A 828 -61.18 44.03 33.87
CA ILE A 828 -62.55 43.61 33.58
C ILE A 828 -62.66 42.08 33.66
N ASN A 829 -61.69 41.38 33.06
CA ASN A 829 -61.56 39.92 32.93
C ASN A 829 -62.90 39.19 32.67
N ALA A 830 -63.58 39.54 31.58
CA ALA A 830 -64.90 39.02 31.24
C ALA A 830 -65.03 38.64 29.77
N SER A 831 -65.69 37.51 29.50
CA SER A 831 -66.15 37.09 28.17
C SER A 831 -67.50 37.71 27.87
N MET A 832 -67.68 38.27 26.67
CA MET A 832 -68.93 38.92 26.27
C MET A 832 -69.24 38.75 24.78
N ASP A 833 -70.51 38.97 24.43
CA ASP A 833 -70.93 38.99 23.04
C ASP A 833 -70.31 40.19 22.32
N GLY A 834 -69.84 39.96 21.10
CA GLY A 834 -69.20 41.01 20.31
C GLY A 834 -68.83 40.56 18.91
N PHE A 835 -68.58 41.56 18.06
CA PHE A 835 -68.21 41.37 16.66
C PHE A 835 -67.00 42.25 16.33
N PHE A 836 -65.87 41.60 16.05
CA PHE A 836 -64.59 42.19 15.67
C PHE A 836 -64.35 41.89 14.20
N GLU A 837 -64.09 42.91 13.38
CA GLU A 837 -63.75 42.77 11.97
C GLU A 837 -62.60 43.72 11.58
N ILE A 838 -61.63 43.21 10.82
CA ILE A 838 -60.66 44.03 10.07
C ILE A 838 -60.81 43.68 8.60
N THR A 839 -61.27 44.62 7.78
CA THR A 839 -61.42 44.43 6.33
C THR A 839 -60.30 45.15 5.57
N TYR A 840 -59.56 44.43 4.72
CA TYR A 840 -58.57 45.01 3.83
C TYR A 840 -59.21 45.50 2.54
N LEU A 841 -59.10 46.81 2.27
CA LEU A 841 -59.69 47.44 1.09
C LEU A 841 -58.74 47.40 -0.12
N ASN A 842 -57.47 47.68 0.13
CA ASN A 842 -56.37 47.56 -0.81
C ASN A 842 -55.09 47.20 -0.03
N ASP A 843 -53.92 47.15 -0.67
CA ASP A 843 -52.66 46.79 0.01
C ASP A 843 -52.32 47.68 1.21
N TYR A 844 -52.82 48.93 1.25
CA TYR A 844 -52.48 49.95 2.26
C TYR A 844 -53.65 50.33 3.20
N ASP A 845 -54.89 50.28 2.70
CA ASP A 845 -56.06 50.72 3.46
C ASP A 845 -56.79 49.53 4.11
N TYR A 846 -57.27 49.76 5.34
CA TYR A 846 -58.13 48.84 6.08
C TYR A 846 -59.25 49.58 6.82
N ILE A 847 -60.31 48.85 7.17
CA ILE A 847 -61.35 49.29 8.09
C ILE A 847 -61.35 48.34 9.28
N PHE A 848 -61.24 48.88 10.49
CA PHE A 848 -61.45 48.12 11.72
C PHE A 848 -62.84 48.43 12.27
N SER A 849 -63.58 47.42 12.70
CA SER A 849 -64.89 47.59 13.34
C SER A 849 -65.00 46.65 14.54
N LEU A 850 -65.53 47.16 15.65
CA LEU A 850 -65.71 46.42 16.90
C LEU A 850 -67.04 46.80 17.55
N PHE A 851 -67.85 45.79 17.82
CA PHE A 851 -69.03 45.87 18.67
C PHE A 851 -68.82 45.01 19.91
N LEU A 852 -69.08 45.57 21.10
CA LEU A 852 -69.04 44.86 22.39
C LEU A 852 -70.35 45.07 23.14
N GLN A 853 -70.89 43.99 23.70
CA GLN A 853 -72.11 44.01 24.49
C GLN A 853 -71.94 43.23 25.81
N PRO A 854 -71.46 43.89 26.89
CA PRO A 854 -71.38 43.26 28.22
C PRO A 854 -72.76 42.96 28.85
N SER A 855 -73.82 43.67 28.46
CA SER A 855 -75.20 43.38 28.90
C SER A 855 -76.23 43.93 27.90
N PRO A 856 -77.51 43.51 27.98
CA PRO A 856 -78.57 44.08 27.13
C PRO A 856 -78.74 45.60 27.26
N GLU A 857 -78.33 46.19 28.37
CA GLU A 857 -78.45 47.63 28.64
C GLU A 857 -77.20 48.43 28.24
N LEU A 858 -76.05 47.76 28.08
CA LEU A 858 -74.77 48.39 27.76
C LEU A 858 -74.12 47.77 26.52
N TRP A 859 -73.95 48.57 25.47
CA TRP A 859 -73.16 48.21 24.29
C TRP A 859 -72.30 49.39 23.81
N LEU A 860 -71.22 49.07 23.09
CA LEU A 860 -70.30 50.01 22.47
C LEU A 860 -69.93 49.55 21.05
N TYR A 861 -70.02 50.45 20.09
CA TYR A 861 -69.54 50.27 18.73
C TYR A 861 -68.43 51.28 18.42
N ILE A 862 -67.34 50.79 17.83
CA ILE A 862 -66.27 51.62 17.25
C ILE A 862 -65.94 51.14 15.84
N SER A 863 -65.59 52.07 14.96
CA SER A 863 -65.03 51.77 13.64
C SER A 863 -63.95 52.78 13.27
N TYR A 864 -62.80 52.30 12.81
CA TYR A 864 -61.68 53.12 12.37
C TYR A 864 -61.50 52.97 10.85
N ASP A 865 -61.65 54.07 10.13
CA ASP A 865 -61.45 54.17 8.68
C ASP A 865 -60.65 55.45 8.38
N ARG A 866 -59.50 55.32 7.69
CA ARG A 866 -58.68 56.43 7.18
C ARG A 866 -58.51 57.60 8.16
N ASN A 867 -58.05 57.31 9.39
CA ASN A 867 -57.78 58.29 10.44
C ASN A 867 -59.01 58.92 11.11
N THR A 868 -60.21 58.39 10.87
CA THR A 868 -61.45 58.76 11.57
C THR A 868 -61.97 57.59 12.40
N LEU A 869 -62.26 57.85 13.68
CA LEU A 869 -62.87 56.90 14.62
C LEU A 869 -64.37 57.22 14.76
N SER A 870 -65.20 56.42 14.11
CA SER A 870 -66.64 56.38 14.39
C SER A 870 -66.89 55.68 15.73
N ILE A 871 -67.66 56.28 16.63
CA ILE A 871 -67.97 55.71 17.96
C ILE A 871 -69.40 56.02 18.39
N VAL A 872 -70.07 55.04 19.03
CA VAL A 872 -71.39 55.21 19.65
C VAL A 872 -71.61 54.13 20.72
N SER A 873 -72.28 54.49 21.81
CA SER A 873 -72.66 53.58 22.90
C SER A 873 -74.16 53.66 23.18
N SER A 874 -74.74 52.66 23.85
CA SER A 874 -76.09 52.76 24.42
C SER A 874 -76.20 53.82 25.53
N ASN A 875 -75.08 54.24 26.13
CA ASN A 875 -75.06 55.24 27.19
C ASN A 875 -75.05 56.68 26.61
N THR A 876 -76.11 57.44 26.87
CA THR A 876 -76.28 58.81 26.34
C THR A 876 -75.24 59.80 26.86
N ASP A 877 -74.75 59.61 28.08
CA ASP A 877 -73.74 60.50 28.69
C ASP A 877 -72.36 60.25 28.06
N LEU A 878 -72.02 59.01 27.72
CA LEU A 878 -70.82 58.70 26.93
C LEU A 878 -70.88 59.35 25.54
N ASN A 879 -72.03 59.24 24.84
CA ASN A 879 -72.18 59.82 23.51
C ASN A 879 -72.02 61.35 23.52
N THR A 880 -72.49 62.02 24.58
CA THR A 880 -72.29 63.46 24.75
C THR A 880 -70.80 63.79 24.91
N ASP A 881 -70.08 63.05 25.74
CA ASP A 881 -68.64 63.24 25.95
C ASP A 881 -67.82 62.98 24.69
N PHE A 882 -68.22 61.99 23.86
CA PHE A 882 -67.59 61.72 22.57
C PHE A 882 -67.74 62.92 21.62
N GLY A 883 -68.92 63.53 21.58
CA GLY A 883 -69.20 64.71 20.76
C GLY A 883 -68.34 65.93 21.11
N GLU A 884 -67.96 66.12 22.38
CA GLU A 884 -67.14 67.26 22.81
C GLU A 884 -65.66 67.19 22.38
N ILE A 885 -65.16 66.00 22.02
CA ILE A 885 -63.74 65.78 21.64
C ILE A 885 -63.45 66.21 20.20
N THR A 886 -64.48 66.26 19.36
CA THR A 886 -64.42 66.67 17.94
C THR A 886 -63.78 68.06 17.72
N LEU A 887 -63.58 68.84 18.78
CA LEU A 887 -63.00 70.19 18.78
C LEU A 887 -61.47 70.24 19.09
N SER A 888 -60.76 69.11 19.17
CA SER A 888 -59.44 69.00 19.83
C SER A 888 -58.16 69.32 19.01
N ARG A 889 -58.26 69.93 17.82
CA ARG A 889 -57.14 70.42 16.98
C ARG A 889 -55.99 69.40 16.77
N GLY A 890 -56.31 68.15 16.47
CA GLY A 890 -55.32 67.12 16.08
C GLY A 890 -54.47 66.52 17.20
N LYS A 891 -54.84 66.75 18.48
CA LYS A 891 -54.18 66.07 19.62
C LYS A 891 -54.63 64.62 19.79
N TYR A 892 -55.89 64.34 19.46
CA TYR A 892 -56.53 63.03 19.52
C TYR A 892 -57.00 62.65 18.11
N VAL A 893 -57.33 61.36 17.91
CA VAL A 893 -57.97 60.90 16.67
C VAL A 893 -59.27 61.67 16.41
N ASP A 894 -59.59 61.92 15.14
CA ASP A 894 -60.84 62.58 14.76
C ASP A 894 -62.00 61.62 15.04
N ILE A 895 -62.94 62.06 15.88
CA ILE A 895 -64.10 61.24 16.29
C ILE A 895 -65.33 61.64 15.50
N GLU A 896 -66.05 60.66 14.97
CA GLU A 896 -67.38 60.83 14.37
C GLU A 896 -68.41 60.07 15.21
N LEU A 897 -69.53 60.72 15.56
CA LEU A 897 -70.61 60.05 16.28
C LEU A 897 -71.42 59.20 15.29
N SER A 898 -71.40 57.89 15.48
CA SER A 898 -72.25 56.96 14.71
C SER A 898 -73.67 56.87 15.32
N ASN A 899 -74.55 56.09 14.70
CA ASN A 899 -75.93 55.91 15.14
C ASN A 899 -76.31 54.41 15.20
N GLU A 900 -77.46 54.12 15.82
CA GLU A 900 -77.92 52.74 16.02
C GLU A 900 -78.18 51.98 14.70
N ASP A 901 -78.63 52.65 13.64
CA ASP A 901 -78.86 52.02 12.34
C ASP A 901 -77.55 51.52 11.72
N ASP A 902 -76.46 52.28 11.86
CA ASP A 902 -75.13 51.88 11.42
C ASP A 902 -74.61 50.66 12.21
N VAL A 903 -74.83 50.64 13.54
CA VAL A 903 -74.47 49.49 14.39
C VAL A 903 -75.22 48.24 13.95
N LEU A 904 -76.55 48.33 13.80
CA LEU A 904 -77.37 47.19 13.37
C LEU A 904 -77.01 46.74 11.96
N SER A 905 -76.67 47.66 11.06
CA SER A 905 -76.18 47.35 9.71
C SER A 905 -74.89 46.53 9.78
N TYR A 906 -73.89 46.99 10.54
CA TYR A 906 -72.64 46.27 10.74
C TYR A 906 -72.86 44.87 11.33
N VAL A 907 -73.57 44.77 12.47
CA VAL A 907 -73.79 43.50 13.16
C VAL A 907 -74.55 42.49 12.29
N ASN A 908 -75.61 42.92 11.61
CA ASN A 908 -76.37 42.03 10.73
C ASN A 908 -75.55 41.60 9.49
N ASN A 909 -74.76 42.51 8.91
CA ASN A 909 -73.88 42.17 7.80
C ASN A 909 -72.79 41.19 8.23
N PHE A 910 -72.18 41.38 9.41
CA PHE A 910 -71.21 40.47 9.99
C PHE A 910 -71.80 39.07 10.16
N ARG A 911 -72.95 38.98 10.84
CA ARG A 911 -73.66 37.72 11.11
C ARG A 911 -74.07 36.99 9.82
N LEU A 912 -74.53 37.72 8.81
CA LEU A 912 -74.86 37.15 7.51
C LEU A 912 -73.60 36.68 6.76
N LYS A 913 -72.54 37.49 6.76
CA LYS A 913 -71.30 37.26 5.99
C LYS A 913 -70.50 36.07 6.50
N TYR A 914 -70.41 35.89 7.83
CA TYR A 914 -69.54 34.88 8.44
C TYR A 914 -70.29 33.68 9.03
N PHE A 915 -71.52 33.88 9.50
CA PHE A 915 -72.32 32.83 10.14
C PHE A 915 -73.59 32.47 9.37
N ASN A 916 -73.89 33.15 8.25
CA ASN A 916 -75.07 32.94 7.43
C ASN A 916 -76.40 33.11 8.21
N ILE A 917 -76.40 33.93 9.25
CA ILE A 917 -77.60 34.23 10.05
C ILE A 917 -78.34 35.41 9.43
N LYS A 918 -79.63 35.22 9.10
CA LYS A 918 -80.48 36.21 8.43
C LYS A 918 -81.43 36.96 9.37
N GLU A 919 -81.59 36.45 10.58
CA GLU A 919 -82.50 37.03 11.57
C GLU A 919 -81.93 38.37 12.08
N PRO A 920 -82.72 39.47 12.10
CA PRO A 920 -82.22 40.76 12.57
C PRO A 920 -81.76 40.70 14.03
N TYR A 921 -80.59 41.27 14.31
CA TYR A 921 -80.06 41.39 15.66
C TYR A 921 -80.92 42.34 16.50
N ASN A 922 -81.16 41.98 17.75
CA ASN A 922 -81.92 42.78 18.70
C ASN A 922 -81.03 43.21 19.87
N LEU A 923 -80.68 44.49 19.92
CA LEU A 923 -79.80 45.06 20.95
C LEU A 923 -80.36 44.91 22.37
N LEU A 924 -81.68 44.84 22.56
CA LEU A 924 -82.32 44.75 23.88
C LEU A 924 -82.52 43.31 24.37
N SER A 925 -82.42 42.34 23.46
CA SER A 925 -82.64 40.92 23.76
C SER A 925 -81.80 40.11 22.77
N PRO A 926 -80.46 40.11 22.92
CA PRO A 926 -79.59 39.35 22.05
C PRO A 926 -79.99 37.87 22.12
N SER A 927 -80.35 37.29 20.98
CA SER A 927 -80.77 35.90 20.85
C SER A 927 -79.61 34.91 20.85
N ASP A 928 -78.39 35.42 20.67
CA ASP A 928 -77.19 34.67 20.34
C ASP A 928 -76.17 34.84 21.48
N THR A 929 -76.57 34.56 22.73
CA THR A 929 -75.56 34.34 23.76
C THR A 929 -74.84 33.06 23.39
N PHE A 930 -73.55 33.16 23.08
CA PHE A 930 -72.67 32.00 22.93
C PHE A 930 -72.47 31.36 24.31
N LEU A 931 -73.50 30.70 24.83
CA LEU A 931 -73.41 29.81 25.96
C LEU A 931 -72.77 28.50 25.45
N GLU A 932 -71.69 28.11 26.13
CA GLU A 932 -70.79 26.99 25.85
C GLU A 932 -71.50 25.68 25.42
N ASP A 933 -70.86 25.01 24.45
CA ASP A 933 -70.83 23.56 24.22
C ASP A 933 -72.14 22.76 24.24
N GLU A 934 -72.92 22.85 23.15
CA GLU A 934 -73.63 21.68 22.64
C GLU A 934 -72.89 21.07 21.44
N ILE A 935 -72.18 19.98 21.72
CA ILE A 935 -71.61 19.05 20.75
C ILE A 935 -72.74 18.52 19.85
N PHE A 936 -72.94 19.12 18.69
CA PHE A 936 -73.54 18.41 17.58
C PHE A 936 -72.44 17.57 16.92
N LYS A 937 -72.43 16.27 17.26
CA LYS A 937 -72.04 15.25 16.29
C LYS A 937 -72.87 15.50 15.03
N THR A 938 -72.28 16.13 14.03
CA THR A 938 -72.78 15.99 12.68
C THR A 938 -72.67 14.52 12.31
N ILE A 939 -73.84 13.95 12.08
CA ILE A 939 -74.06 12.64 11.47
C ILE A 939 -73.23 12.62 10.18
N SER A 940 -72.22 11.76 10.13
CA SER A 940 -71.68 11.26 8.87
C SER A 940 -72.65 10.20 8.37
N ASP A 941 -73.34 10.49 7.27
CA ASP A 941 -73.92 9.45 6.43
C ASP A 941 -72.77 8.64 5.81
N ASP A 942 -72.81 7.33 6.07
CA ASP A 942 -72.34 6.17 5.30
C ASP A 942 -71.07 6.30 4.42
N ASP A 943 -70.06 5.49 4.73
CA ASP A 943 -69.86 4.25 3.95
C ASP A 943 -68.84 3.31 4.61
N ASP A 944 -69.16 2.02 4.49
CA ASP A 944 -68.33 0.82 4.60
C ASP A 944 -66.81 1.04 4.44
N ASP A 945 -66.02 0.55 5.39
CA ASP A 945 -65.19 -0.64 5.15
C ASP A 945 -64.33 -0.92 6.39
N GLY A 946 -64.52 -2.12 6.94
CA GLY A 946 -63.65 -2.61 8.01
C GLY A 946 -62.26 -2.95 7.49
N PHE A 947 -61.24 -2.47 8.20
CA PHE A 947 -59.98 -3.17 8.45
C PHE A 947 -59.33 -2.63 9.73
#